data_AF-A0A9J6PCA1-F1
#
_entry.id   AF-A0A9J6PCA1-F1
#
_cell.length_a   1.000
_cell.length_b   1.000
_cell.length_c   1.000
_cell.angle_alpha   90.00
_cell.angle_beta   90.00
_cell.angle_gamma   90.00
#
_symmetry.space_group_name_H-M   'P 1'
#
loop_
_entity.id
_entity.type
_entity.pdbx_description
1 polymer ?
#
loop_
_entity_poly.entity_id
_entity_poly.type
_entity_poly.pdbx_seq_one_letter_code
_entity_poly.pdbx_strand_id
1 'polypeptide(L)'
;MKLSIAMIVRNEEKYIENTLKPLRQLENYIDTEIIIVDTGSTDKTVEIAKKYTDKIYFHQWNDNFGDMRNKSINYCTGDWIMVVDADEVLYDVEELGDLLKSKRFIQHNSALIKIINFNKSIENSIKNGYISPLLRLFKKDTVKYEGVVHEQPQIKHPIIDTNIRFVHYGYNSSDYELMEYKFQRNIKLLLEELKTEPDNIYINFQIAVSYDMHNDLNEALKYIEISYNKAKGQLDNFIYVLDKYCFILYKLKEYSSLIPKIKQGIKYRKDFLDFYFYLGEAYYNLGKKDDAIKAYKKYLYYFNKLKENLLTPCTTLSILTRGHKDNVLYNLALCYYKNKCYQNALATIMKVENKDLLKDKTFFILKIIVEGKLWNEIGKIDDFVDKLNYETILTYIHKEVSLKDLEILSKMDLNKELREIIFLVYSFRKNGKLEPDSIIIIKDRILQSKIPYFTYVYYLLKHDIIEESRFFVSYGKSKFENILLSLCREYFDFNGILLEALKKIKPDNFTNVIIRIIMQKTLLLSGKLPLDKRKELFLTYIAESYYSILKTYNKHVIEDNDWMLSSEERFIVKLKGTLQKKYENSIEYIKSIKEILQIEKSYVNYIKLLIEEQKQYTANDEIRAFIPELVNSIQGLINSEKYQEAYNTINEGLDLVKFDFDLMVIKYSLLLKFNYEEESMCCLQDIILYGQEKKVKKFVKEFLN
;
A
#
# COMPACT_ATOMS: atom_id res chain seq x y z
N MET A 1 34.24 34.35 -38.26
CA MET A 1 32.84 34.26 -37.82
C MET A 1 32.83 34.44 -36.31
N LYS A 2 31.98 35.32 -35.80
CA LYS A 2 31.87 35.64 -34.38
C LYS A 2 30.48 35.27 -33.84
N LEU A 3 30.43 34.68 -32.64
CA LEU A 3 29.19 34.32 -31.94
C LEU A 3 28.94 35.26 -30.75
N SER A 4 27.81 35.96 -30.74
CA SER A 4 27.33 36.64 -29.54
C SER A 4 26.42 35.72 -28.73
N ILE A 5 26.65 35.64 -27.44
CA ILE A 5 25.81 34.89 -26.49
C ILE A 5 25.04 35.93 -25.69
N ALA A 6 23.71 35.98 -25.86
CA ALA A 6 22.85 36.98 -25.27
C ALA A 6 22.02 36.38 -24.13
N MET A 7 21.99 37.06 -22.99
CA MET A 7 21.29 36.60 -21.79
C MET A 7 20.62 37.77 -21.08
N ILE A 8 19.41 37.53 -20.56
CA ILE A 8 18.75 38.41 -19.60
C ILE A 8 18.85 37.75 -18.22
N VAL A 9 19.14 38.53 -17.18
CA VAL A 9 19.36 37.99 -15.82
C VAL A 9 18.60 38.79 -14.77
N ARG A 10 18.17 38.09 -13.71
CA ARG A 10 17.66 38.69 -12.47
C ARG A 10 17.71 37.68 -11.33
N ASN A 11 18.53 37.93 -10.32
CA ASN A 11 18.63 37.10 -9.11
C ASN A 11 18.93 35.61 -9.37
N GLU A 12 19.97 35.33 -10.14
CA GLU A 12 20.40 34.01 -10.59
C GLU A 12 21.75 33.58 -9.98
N GLU A 13 22.14 34.12 -8.82
CA GLU A 13 23.45 33.82 -8.19
C GLU A 13 23.71 32.32 -7.99
N LYS A 14 22.62 31.54 -7.83
CA LYS A 14 22.65 30.10 -7.63
C LYS A 14 23.06 29.31 -8.87
N TYR A 15 22.71 29.77 -10.06
CA TYR A 15 22.86 28.99 -11.30
C TYR A 15 23.79 29.63 -12.33
N ILE A 16 23.87 30.97 -12.36
CA ILE A 16 24.54 31.72 -13.44
C ILE A 16 26.01 31.31 -13.64
N GLU A 17 26.73 30.98 -12.57
CA GLU A 17 28.14 30.54 -12.69
C GLU A 17 28.26 29.21 -13.46
N ASN A 18 27.33 28.27 -13.21
CA ASN A 18 27.33 26.97 -13.87
C ASN A 18 26.96 27.10 -15.35
N THR A 19 26.11 28.08 -15.69
CA THR A 19 25.77 28.41 -17.07
C THR A 19 26.93 29.08 -17.80
N LEU A 20 27.58 30.08 -17.20
CA LEU A 20 28.63 30.86 -17.86
C LEU A 20 29.93 30.07 -18.08
N LYS A 21 30.26 29.11 -17.20
CA LYS A 21 31.48 28.30 -17.29
C LYS A 21 31.63 27.57 -18.63
N PRO A 22 30.67 26.73 -19.08
CA PRO A 22 30.77 26.07 -20.40
C PRO A 22 30.66 27.04 -21.58
N LEU A 23 29.88 28.10 -21.45
CA LEU A 23 29.76 29.11 -22.52
C LEU A 23 31.09 29.80 -22.80
N ARG A 24 31.88 30.09 -21.74
CA ARG A 24 33.23 30.66 -21.88
C ARG A 24 34.20 29.72 -22.60
N GLN A 25 34.02 28.40 -22.50
CA GLN A 25 34.87 27.41 -23.18
C GLN A 25 34.72 27.44 -24.71
N LEU A 26 33.62 28.02 -25.24
CA LEU A 26 33.42 28.16 -26.69
C LEU A 26 34.49 29.05 -27.36
N GLU A 27 35.16 29.92 -26.61
CA GLU A 27 36.29 30.73 -27.10
C GLU A 27 37.44 29.89 -27.65
N ASN A 28 37.60 28.65 -27.17
CA ASN A 28 38.59 27.71 -27.68
C ASN A 28 38.29 27.24 -29.12
N TYR A 29 37.04 27.42 -29.57
CA TYR A 29 36.56 26.91 -30.85
C TYR A 29 36.25 28.04 -31.84
N ILE A 30 35.64 29.14 -31.39
CA ILE A 30 35.22 30.27 -32.22
C ILE A 30 35.33 31.57 -31.44
N ASP A 31 35.51 32.71 -32.13
CA ASP A 31 35.44 34.02 -31.48
C ASP A 31 34.05 34.22 -30.87
N THR A 32 34.00 34.50 -29.56
CA THR A 32 32.74 34.69 -28.83
C THR A 32 32.72 35.97 -28.01
N GLU A 33 31.52 36.48 -27.78
CA GLU A 33 31.28 37.49 -26.76
C GLU A 33 30.04 37.16 -25.96
N ILE A 34 30.08 37.40 -24.65
CA ILE A 34 28.94 37.19 -23.76
C ILE A 34 28.35 38.55 -23.41
N ILE A 35 27.07 38.73 -23.72
CA ILE A 35 26.27 39.94 -23.49
C ILE A 35 25.23 39.62 -22.43
N ILE A 36 25.25 40.36 -21.33
CA ILE A 36 24.32 40.19 -20.23
C ILE A 36 23.53 41.47 -20.03
N VAL A 37 22.20 41.37 -20.03
CA VAL A 37 21.30 42.44 -19.61
C VAL A 37 20.74 42.10 -18.24
N ASP A 38 21.17 42.83 -17.21
CA ASP A 38 20.59 42.75 -15.87
C ASP A 38 19.32 43.58 -15.79
N THR A 39 18.26 42.96 -15.24
CA THR A 39 16.94 43.58 -15.13
C THR A 39 16.59 44.03 -13.71
N GLY A 40 17.60 44.16 -12.84
CA GLY A 40 17.45 44.56 -11.44
C GLY A 40 17.75 43.44 -10.46
N SER A 41 18.91 42.79 -10.59
CA SER A 41 19.40 41.84 -9.58
C SER A 41 19.77 42.58 -8.29
N THR A 42 19.43 41.97 -7.16
CA THR A 42 19.75 42.43 -5.80
C THR A 42 20.70 41.50 -5.06
N ASP A 43 21.04 40.36 -5.67
CA ASP A 43 21.96 39.35 -5.17
C ASP A 43 23.35 39.44 -5.86
N LYS A 44 24.19 38.41 -5.75
CA LYS A 44 25.53 38.41 -6.33
C LYS A 44 25.58 38.10 -7.84
N THR A 45 24.44 38.04 -8.54
CA THR A 45 24.38 37.68 -9.97
C THR A 45 25.34 38.50 -10.82
N VAL A 46 25.32 39.82 -10.68
CA VAL A 46 26.17 40.73 -11.47
C VAL A 46 27.65 40.59 -11.10
N GLU A 47 27.96 40.39 -9.81
CA GLU A 47 29.33 40.15 -9.35
C GLU A 47 29.92 38.88 -9.97
N ILE A 48 29.13 37.80 -10.01
CA ILE A 48 29.54 36.53 -10.61
C ILE A 48 29.71 36.69 -12.13
N ALA A 49 28.77 37.35 -12.81
CA ALA A 49 28.81 37.58 -14.25
C ALA A 49 30.06 38.35 -14.70
N LYS A 50 30.52 39.34 -13.91
CA LYS A 50 31.74 40.13 -14.18
C LYS A 50 33.01 39.29 -14.30
N LYS A 51 33.04 38.07 -13.75
CA LYS A 51 34.17 37.15 -13.89
C LYS A 51 34.31 36.58 -15.31
N TYR A 52 33.24 36.65 -16.11
CA TYR A 52 33.15 36.02 -17.44
C TYR A 52 33.02 37.05 -18.58
N THR A 53 32.53 38.26 -18.31
CA THR A 53 32.41 39.32 -19.32
C THR A 53 32.31 40.71 -18.68
N ASP A 54 32.89 41.71 -19.35
CA ASP A 54 32.71 43.12 -19.00
C ASP A 54 31.47 43.75 -19.67
N LYS A 55 30.81 43.02 -20.59
CA LYS A 55 29.65 43.51 -21.38
C LYS A 55 28.33 43.25 -20.65
N ILE A 56 28.19 43.90 -19.50
CA ILE A 56 27.01 43.81 -18.66
C ILE A 56 26.28 45.16 -18.70
N TYR A 57 25.02 45.13 -19.11
CA TYR A 57 24.17 46.31 -19.27
C TYR A 57 22.99 46.24 -18.32
N PHE A 58 22.62 47.38 -17.73
CA PHE A 58 21.44 47.47 -16.89
C PHE A 58 20.26 48.04 -17.68
N HIS A 59 19.12 47.38 -17.61
CA HIS A 59 17.83 47.90 -18.09
C HIS A 59 16.75 47.59 -17.08
N GLN A 60 16.01 48.60 -16.62
CA GLN A 60 14.90 48.36 -15.70
C GLN A 60 13.88 47.38 -16.30
N TRP A 61 13.48 46.36 -15.51
CA TRP A 61 12.42 45.42 -15.87
C TRP A 61 11.14 46.18 -16.23
N ASN A 62 10.58 45.90 -17.41
CA ASN A 62 9.41 46.59 -17.96
C ASN A 62 8.21 45.66 -18.17
N ASP A 63 8.17 44.55 -17.44
CA ASP A 63 7.11 43.56 -17.54
C ASP A 63 6.99 42.89 -18.92
N ASN A 64 8.03 42.91 -19.77
CA ASN A 64 8.03 42.30 -21.10
C ASN A 64 9.33 41.51 -21.39
N PHE A 65 9.24 40.18 -21.42
CA PHE A 65 10.39 39.31 -21.69
C PHE A 65 10.93 39.47 -23.11
N GLY A 66 10.05 39.57 -24.11
CA GLY A 66 10.45 39.78 -25.50
C GLY A 66 11.27 41.05 -25.70
N ASP A 67 10.85 42.16 -25.08
CA ASP A 67 11.59 43.43 -25.12
C ASP A 67 12.97 43.31 -24.47
N MET A 68 13.07 42.70 -23.28
CA MET A 68 14.36 42.49 -22.61
C MET A 68 15.30 41.60 -23.43
N ARG A 69 14.78 40.55 -24.09
CA ARG A 69 15.57 39.73 -25.02
C ARG A 69 16.06 40.55 -26.20
N ASN A 70 15.20 41.33 -26.83
CA ASN A 70 15.58 42.20 -27.94
C ASN A 70 16.63 43.24 -27.52
N LYS A 71 16.56 43.78 -26.30
CA LYS A 71 17.61 44.66 -25.75
C LYS A 71 18.96 43.95 -25.65
N SER A 72 19.01 42.71 -25.16
CA SER A 72 20.26 41.93 -25.12
C SER A 72 20.81 41.66 -26.52
N ILE A 73 19.93 41.38 -27.49
CA ILE A 73 20.28 41.15 -28.90
C ILE A 73 20.86 42.43 -29.54
N ASN A 74 20.34 43.62 -29.20
CA ASN A 74 20.82 44.88 -29.78
C ASN A 74 22.28 45.22 -29.42
N TYR A 75 22.80 44.69 -28.30
CA TYR A 75 24.21 44.85 -27.93
C TYR A 75 25.15 43.85 -28.61
N CYS A 76 24.60 42.85 -29.33
CA CYS A 76 25.38 41.81 -29.99
C CYS A 76 26.06 42.34 -31.26
N THR A 77 27.35 42.04 -31.42
CA THR A 77 28.18 42.43 -32.58
C THR A 77 28.58 41.24 -33.46
N GLY A 78 28.29 40.01 -33.03
CA GLY A 78 28.59 38.78 -33.75
C GLY A 78 27.71 38.56 -34.99
N ASP A 79 28.20 37.72 -35.88
CA ASP A 79 27.49 37.28 -37.08
C ASP A 79 26.29 36.39 -36.72
N TRP A 80 26.47 35.61 -35.65
CA TRP A 80 25.46 34.73 -35.05
C TRP A 80 25.20 35.12 -33.61
N ILE A 81 23.98 34.87 -33.15
CA ILE A 81 23.49 35.16 -31.83
C ILE A 81 22.90 33.88 -31.24
N MET A 82 23.33 33.53 -30.03
CA MET A 82 22.75 32.46 -29.22
C MET A 82 22.10 33.06 -27.98
N VAL A 83 20.78 32.89 -27.83
CA VAL A 83 20.06 33.32 -26.63
C VAL A 83 20.04 32.18 -25.63
N VAL A 84 20.47 32.44 -24.40
CA VAL A 84 20.59 31.44 -23.34
C VAL A 84 19.95 31.98 -22.06
N ASP A 85 19.18 31.16 -21.35
CA ASP A 85 18.65 31.53 -20.03
C ASP A 85 19.70 31.23 -18.93
N ALA A 86 19.69 32.01 -17.84
CA ALA A 86 20.75 32.00 -16.81
C ALA A 86 20.83 30.72 -15.97
N ASP A 87 19.87 29.81 -16.14
CA ASP A 87 19.73 28.51 -15.49
C ASP A 87 19.84 27.33 -16.47
N GLU A 88 20.30 27.58 -17.70
CA GLU A 88 20.57 26.58 -18.74
C GLU A 88 22.08 26.36 -18.91
N VAL A 89 22.55 25.10 -18.89
CA VAL A 89 23.97 24.75 -19.02
C VAL A 89 24.22 24.06 -20.35
N LEU A 90 25.13 24.59 -21.17
CA LEU A 90 25.53 23.95 -22.43
C LEU A 90 26.30 22.66 -22.14
N TYR A 91 25.79 21.53 -22.66
CA TYR A 91 26.39 20.22 -22.47
C TYR A 91 27.34 19.83 -23.61
N ASP A 92 27.01 20.22 -24.84
CA ASP A 92 27.71 19.83 -26.07
C ASP A 92 28.59 21.00 -26.61
N VAL A 93 29.59 21.41 -25.83
CA VAL A 93 30.44 22.58 -26.14
C VAL A 93 31.24 22.38 -27.44
N GLU A 94 31.91 21.24 -27.56
CA GLU A 94 32.76 20.91 -28.70
C GLU A 94 31.94 20.76 -29.98
N GLU A 95 30.84 20.01 -29.92
CA GLU A 95 29.96 19.77 -31.05
C GLU A 95 29.30 21.06 -31.55
N LEU A 96 28.97 22.00 -30.66
CA LEU A 96 28.48 23.32 -31.07
C LEU A 96 29.58 24.11 -31.79
N GLY A 97 30.81 24.08 -31.28
CA GLY A 97 31.97 24.71 -31.91
C GLY A 97 32.22 24.19 -33.32
N ASP A 98 32.14 22.88 -33.53
CA ASP A 98 32.30 22.23 -34.82
C ASP A 98 31.13 22.51 -35.77
N LEU A 99 29.89 22.50 -35.26
CA LEU A 99 28.70 22.82 -36.03
C LEU A 99 28.80 24.21 -36.65
N LEU A 100 29.21 25.20 -35.85
CA LEU A 100 29.38 26.60 -36.27
C LEU A 100 30.42 26.75 -37.39
N LYS A 101 31.44 25.90 -37.45
CA LYS A 101 32.45 25.90 -38.53
C LYS A 101 31.98 25.21 -39.81
N SER A 102 30.87 24.46 -39.75
CA SER A 102 30.43 23.65 -40.88
C SER A 102 29.81 24.48 -42.00
N LYS A 103 30.19 24.17 -43.25
CA LYS A 103 29.62 24.84 -44.45
C LYS A 103 28.10 24.67 -44.55
N ARG A 104 27.58 23.51 -44.11
CA ARG A 104 26.15 23.22 -44.07
C ARG A 104 25.39 24.17 -43.14
N PHE A 105 25.94 24.46 -41.97
CA PHE A 105 25.31 25.34 -40.99
C PHE A 105 25.21 26.78 -41.49
N ILE A 106 26.26 27.31 -42.11
CA ILE A 106 26.33 28.70 -42.60
C ILE A 106 25.29 29.00 -43.69
N GLN A 107 24.79 27.98 -44.39
CA GLN A 107 23.71 28.11 -45.38
C GLN A 107 22.32 28.36 -44.75
N HIS A 108 22.17 28.19 -43.45
CA HIS A 108 20.92 28.39 -42.72
C HIS A 108 20.90 29.76 -42.02
N ASN A 109 19.71 30.22 -41.64
CA ASN A 109 19.52 31.47 -40.93
C ASN A 109 19.35 31.27 -39.42
N SER A 110 18.90 30.08 -38.99
CA SER A 110 18.66 29.75 -37.59
C SER A 110 18.74 28.27 -37.32
N ALA A 111 18.85 27.90 -36.06
CA ALA A 111 19.04 26.55 -35.59
C ALA A 111 18.23 26.24 -34.32
N LEU A 112 17.63 25.04 -34.30
CA LEU A 112 16.97 24.49 -33.12
C LEU A 112 18.00 23.88 -32.16
N ILE A 113 17.84 24.14 -30.87
CA ILE A 113 18.67 23.65 -29.78
C ILE A 113 17.78 22.84 -28.84
N LYS A 114 18.26 21.69 -28.36
CA LYS A 114 17.52 20.78 -27.50
C LYS A 114 17.67 21.19 -26.04
N ILE A 115 16.59 21.66 -25.42
CA ILE A 115 16.56 21.93 -23.98
C ILE A 115 16.10 20.68 -23.24
N ILE A 116 16.90 20.23 -22.28
CA ILE A 116 16.67 19.06 -21.45
C ILE A 116 16.37 19.54 -20.03
N ASN A 117 15.13 19.35 -19.58
CA ASN A 117 14.76 19.67 -18.20
C ASN A 117 15.37 18.64 -17.25
N PHE A 118 16.30 19.07 -16.40
CA PHE A 118 16.93 18.20 -15.43
C PHE A 118 15.94 17.82 -14.33
N ASN A 119 15.78 16.52 -14.10
CA ASN A 119 14.97 16.02 -12.99
C ASN A 119 15.82 15.10 -12.13
N LYS A 120 16.00 15.47 -10.85
CA LYS A 120 16.77 14.68 -9.87
C LYS A 120 16.12 13.34 -9.55
N SER A 121 14.81 13.19 -9.72
CA SER A 121 14.09 11.94 -9.42
C SER A 121 14.08 10.94 -10.57
N ILE A 122 14.60 11.32 -11.75
CA ILE A 122 14.69 10.45 -12.93
C ILE A 122 16.15 10.09 -13.16
N GLU A 123 16.48 8.81 -13.01
CA GLU A 123 17.79 8.27 -13.33
C GLU A 123 18.10 8.51 -14.83
N ASN A 124 19.29 9.01 -15.14
CA ASN A 124 19.69 9.45 -16.49
C ASN A 124 18.76 10.53 -17.10
N SER A 125 18.23 11.47 -16.31
CA SER A 125 17.40 12.58 -16.83
C SER A 125 18.06 13.42 -17.94
N ILE A 126 19.39 13.42 -18.05
CA ILE A 126 20.11 14.06 -19.17
C ILE A 126 19.94 13.27 -20.49
N LYS A 127 19.67 11.96 -20.45
CA LYS A 127 19.41 11.13 -21.65
C LYS A 127 17.92 10.93 -21.92
N ASN A 128 17.10 10.89 -20.87
CA ASN A 128 15.68 10.53 -20.93
C ASN A 128 14.72 11.68 -20.55
N GLY A 129 15.27 12.87 -20.26
CA GLY A 129 14.50 14.04 -19.88
C GLY A 129 13.60 14.54 -21.01
N TYR A 130 12.67 15.40 -20.64
CA TYR A 130 11.83 16.09 -21.61
C TYR A 130 12.72 16.97 -22.50
N ILE A 131 12.71 16.70 -23.82
CA ILE A 131 13.50 17.43 -24.81
C ILE A 131 12.56 18.39 -25.54
N SER A 132 12.78 19.70 -25.37
CA SER A 132 12.10 20.74 -26.15
C SER A 132 13.08 21.34 -27.15
N PRO A 133 12.89 21.18 -28.48
CA PRO A 133 13.69 21.89 -29.46
C PRO A 133 13.23 23.35 -29.52
N LEU A 134 14.10 24.28 -29.09
CA LEU A 134 13.85 25.71 -29.14
C LEU A 134 14.80 26.39 -30.11
N LEU A 135 14.30 27.37 -30.86
CA LEU A 135 15.15 28.20 -31.72
C LEU A 135 15.91 29.21 -30.86
N ARG A 136 17.17 28.89 -30.58
CA ARG A 136 18.05 29.68 -29.70
C ARG A 136 19.27 30.23 -30.42
N LEU A 137 19.59 29.77 -31.64
CA LEU A 137 20.78 30.17 -32.37
C LEU A 137 20.40 30.69 -33.77
N PHE A 138 20.81 31.90 -34.12
CA PHE A 138 20.39 32.56 -35.37
C PHE A 138 21.36 33.63 -35.85
N LYS A 139 21.32 33.94 -37.15
CA LYS A 139 22.09 35.06 -37.72
C LYS A 139 21.54 36.39 -37.22
N LYS A 140 22.44 37.35 -37.02
CA LYS A 140 22.05 38.73 -36.73
C LYS A 140 21.03 39.26 -37.75
N ASP A 141 20.06 40.05 -37.29
CA ASP A 141 18.97 40.65 -38.08
C ASP A 141 17.99 39.67 -38.76
N THR A 142 18.03 38.38 -38.39
CA THR A 142 17.08 37.37 -38.89
C THR A 142 15.98 37.00 -37.90
N VAL A 143 16.11 37.40 -36.63
CA VAL A 143 15.17 37.07 -35.55
C VAL A 143 14.83 38.29 -34.70
N LYS A 144 13.55 38.42 -34.34
CA LYS A 144 13.04 39.35 -33.32
C LYS A 144 12.07 38.60 -32.41
N TYR A 145 12.16 38.81 -31.10
CA TYR A 145 11.23 38.19 -30.15
C TYR A 145 9.95 39.05 -29.98
N GLU A 146 8.79 38.41 -29.97
CA GLU A 146 7.49 39.03 -29.75
C GLU A 146 6.68 38.28 -28.68
N GLY A 147 5.90 39.01 -27.88
CA GLY A 147 5.11 38.48 -26.76
C GLY A 147 5.66 38.92 -25.40
N VAL A 148 4.75 39.13 -24.44
CA VAL A 148 5.10 39.62 -23.10
C VAL A 148 5.69 38.51 -22.22
N VAL A 149 5.14 37.29 -22.33
CA VAL A 149 5.57 36.07 -21.65
C VAL A 149 5.54 34.91 -22.65
N HIS A 150 6.49 33.98 -22.57
CA HIS A 150 6.67 32.89 -23.56
C HIS A 150 6.87 33.44 -24.98
N GLU A 151 7.67 34.49 -25.09
CA GLU A 151 8.00 35.21 -26.30
C GLU A 151 8.47 34.29 -27.43
N GLN A 152 7.93 34.51 -28.63
CA GLN A 152 8.22 33.71 -29.81
C GLN A 152 9.22 34.43 -30.73
N PRO A 153 10.28 33.73 -31.20
CA PRO A 153 11.18 34.29 -32.19
C PRO A 153 10.52 34.34 -33.57
N GLN A 154 10.35 35.53 -34.13
CA GLN A 154 9.94 35.74 -35.51
C GLN A 154 11.12 35.49 -36.44
N ILE A 155 11.07 34.42 -37.23
CA ILE A 155 12.25 33.84 -37.88
C ILE A 155 12.17 33.87 -39.41
N LYS A 156 13.35 33.94 -40.06
CA LYS A 156 13.49 33.74 -41.50
C LYS A 156 14.05 32.35 -41.81
N HIS A 157 13.40 31.61 -42.70
CA HIS A 157 13.90 30.33 -43.22
C HIS A 157 15.17 30.51 -44.07
N PRO A 158 16.03 29.47 -44.24
CA PRO A 158 15.89 28.10 -43.75
C PRO A 158 16.43 27.88 -42.32
N ILE A 159 15.87 26.89 -41.63
CA ILE A 159 16.21 26.49 -40.24
C ILE A 159 16.88 25.12 -40.27
N ILE A 160 17.91 24.92 -39.44
CA ILE A 160 18.53 23.60 -39.24
C ILE A 160 18.14 23.00 -37.88
N ASP A 161 17.75 21.73 -37.86
CA ASP A 161 17.59 20.97 -36.62
C ASP A 161 18.96 20.43 -36.16
N THR A 162 19.25 20.55 -34.87
CA THR A 162 20.55 20.18 -34.30
C THR A 162 20.38 19.23 -33.12
N ASN A 163 21.47 18.51 -32.80
CA ASN A 163 21.52 17.66 -31.62
C ASN A 163 22.16 18.34 -30.40
N ILE A 164 22.44 19.66 -30.48
CA ILE A 164 23.09 20.41 -29.40
C ILE A 164 22.14 20.51 -28.20
N ARG A 165 22.65 20.21 -27.01
CA ARG A 165 21.87 20.15 -25.78
C ARG A 165 22.26 21.23 -24.78
N PHE A 166 21.23 21.83 -24.20
CA PHE A 166 21.31 22.56 -22.94
C PHE A 166 20.55 21.79 -21.87
N VAL A 167 21.10 21.76 -20.65
CA VAL A 167 20.47 21.19 -19.47
C VAL A 167 19.92 22.32 -18.63
N HIS A 168 18.60 22.38 -18.46
CA HIS A 168 17.93 23.42 -17.70
C HIS A 168 17.72 22.97 -16.24
N TYR A 169 18.25 23.75 -15.30
CA TYR A 169 18.22 23.49 -13.85
C TYR A 169 17.12 24.26 -13.11
N GLY A 170 16.44 25.20 -13.78
CA GLY A 170 15.45 26.10 -13.18
C GLY A 170 14.14 25.46 -12.74
N TYR A 171 13.81 24.27 -13.24
CA TYR A 171 12.62 23.50 -12.83
C TYR A 171 12.94 22.54 -11.68
N ASN A 172 13.09 23.06 -10.46
CA ASN A 172 12.87 22.23 -9.28
C ASN A 172 11.39 22.34 -8.88
N SER A 173 10.56 21.43 -9.39
CA SER A 173 9.11 21.40 -9.12
C SER A 173 8.74 21.20 -7.64
N SER A 174 9.71 21.11 -6.73
CA SER A 174 9.51 21.04 -5.29
C SER A 174 9.50 22.41 -4.60
N ASP A 175 9.82 23.50 -5.31
CA ASP A 175 9.83 24.87 -4.75
C ASP A 175 8.48 25.55 -5.00
N TYR A 176 7.54 25.34 -4.07
CA TYR A 176 6.17 25.83 -4.19
C TYR A 176 6.08 27.36 -4.24
N GLU A 177 6.86 28.07 -3.42
CA GLU A 177 6.83 29.54 -3.37
C GLU A 177 7.30 30.16 -4.68
N LEU A 178 8.38 29.63 -5.27
CA LEU A 178 8.87 30.07 -6.56
C LEU A 178 7.87 29.78 -7.69
N MET A 179 7.21 28.61 -7.65
CA MET A 179 6.16 28.25 -8.62
C MET A 179 4.96 29.19 -8.53
N GLU A 180 4.50 29.49 -7.32
CA GLU A 180 3.39 30.41 -7.07
C GLU A 180 3.71 31.83 -7.57
N TYR A 181 4.89 32.35 -7.23
CA TYR A 181 5.34 33.65 -7.70
C TYR A 181 5.38 33.75 -9.23
N LYS A 182 5.97 32.74 -9.90
CA LYS A 182 6.05 32.69 -11.37
C LYS A 182 4.66 32.60 -11.99
N PHE A 183 3.76 31.80 -11.42
CA PHE A 183 2.38 31.67 -11.88
C PHE A 183 1.64 33.01 -11.79
N GLN A 184 1.62 33.65 -10.62
CA GLN A 184 0.94 34.93 -10.41
C GLN A 184 1.46 36.02 -11.35
N ARG A 185 2.79 36.13 -11.50
CA ARG A 185 3.43 37.06 -12.42
C ARG A 185 2.99 36.80 -13.86
N ASN A 186 3.14 35.57 -14.34
CA ASN A 186 2.87 35.23 -15.74
C ASN A 186 1.39 35.41 -16.09
N ILE A 187 0.48 34.94 -15.24
CA ILE A 187 -0.98 35.10 -15.46
C ILE A 187 -1.37 36.56 -15.51
N LYS A 188 -0.86 37.40 -14.59
CA LYS A 188 -1.13 38.85 -14.62
C LYS A 188 -0.74 39.46 -15.97
N LEU A 189 0.47 39.18 -16.46
CA LEU A 189 0.96 39.74 -17.72
C LEU A 189 0.18 39.22 -18.93
N LEU A 190 -0.10 37.92 -18.99
CA LEU A 190 -0.86 37.31 -20.07
C LEU A 190 -2.30 37.83 -20.12
N LEU A 191 -2.96 38.02 -18.96
CA LEU A 191 -4.31 38.57 -18.91
C LEU A 191 -4.37 40.04 -19.33
N GLU A 192 -3.35 40.84 -19.02
CA GLU A 192 -3.24 42.21 -19.52
C GLU A 192 -3.05 42.23 -21.04
N GLU A 193 -2.18 41.39 -21.60
CA GLU A 193 -1.98 41.24 -23.05
C GLU A 193 -3.26 40.77 -23.75
N LEU A 194 -4.03 39.88 -23.10
CA LEU A 194 -5.28 39.35 -23.64
C LEU A 194 -6.39 40.42 -23.76
N LYS A 195 -6.30 41.56 -23.05
CA LYS A 195 -7.31 42.63 -23.15
C LYS A 195 -7.42 43.23 -24.56
N THR A 196 -6.33 43.21 -25.34
CA THR A 196 -6.33 43.76 -26.71
C THR A 196 -6.90 42.80 -27.75
N GLU A 197 -6.66 41.49 -27.58
CA GLU A 197 -7.15 40.45 -28.50
C GLU A 197 -7.65 39.23 -27.69
N PRO A 198 -8.90 39.25 -27.19
CA PRO A 198 -9.40 38.25 -26.23
C PRO A 198 -9.43 36.80 -26.74
N ASP A 199 -9.48 36.60 -28.05
CA ASP A 199 -9.53 35.29 -28.70
C ASP A 199 -8.20 34.89 -29.36
N ASN A 200 -7.09 35.56 -29.02
CA ASN A 200 -5.77 35.19 -29.49
C ASN A 200 -5.43 33.74 -29.11
N ILE A 201 -5.13 32.91 -30.11
CA ILE A 201 -4.94 31.46 -29.94
C ILE A 201 -3.77 31.16 -28.99
N TYR A 202 -2.65 31.86 -29.17
CA TYR A 202 -1.40 31.58 -28.46
C TYR A 202 -1.45 32.06 -27.01
N ILE A 203 -1.96 33.26 -26.75
CA ILE A 203 -2.05 33.81 -25.39
C ILE A 203 -3.01 32.96 -24.53
N ASN A 204 -4.20 32.63 -25.05
CA ASN A 204 -5.14 31.73 -24.36
C ASN A 204 -4.51 30.34 -24.10
N PHE A 205 -3.70 29.82 -25.04
CA PHE A 205 -2.99 28.56 -24.85
C PHE A 205 -1.96 28.66 -23.70
N GLN A 206 -1.18 29.75 -23.64
CA GLN A 206 -0.19 29.95 -22.57
C GLN A 206 -0.84 30.14 -21.20
N ILE A 207 -1.99 30.81 -21.14
CA ILE A 207 -2.80 30.90 -19.92
C ILE A 207 -3.25 29.50 -19.49
N ALA A 208 -3.76 28.69 -20.41
CA ALA A 208 -4.18 27.32 -20.12
C ALA A 208 -3.00 26.44 -19.65
N VAL A 209 -1.82 26.59 -20.25
CA VAL A 209 -0.59 25.90 -19.80
C VAL A 209 -0.23 26.33 -18.38
N SER A 210 -0.28 27.62 -18.08
CA SER A 210 0.04 28.17 -16.75
C SER A 210 -0.90 27.65 -15.67
N TYR A 211 -2.21 27.65 -15.91
CA TYR A 211 -3.20 27.08 -14.98
C TYR A 211 -3.05 25.57 -14.80
N ASP A 212 -2.78 24.81 -15.88
CA ASP A 212 -2.53 23.37 -15.75
C ASP A 212 -1.27 23.07 -14.91
N MET A 213 -0.20 23.86 -15.08
CA MET A 213 1.02 23.75 -14.26
C MET A 213 0.76 24.09 -12.79
N HIS A 214 -0.17 25.01 -12.51
CA HIS A 214 -0.67 25.33 -11.18
C HIS A 214 -1.72 24.33 -10.64
N ASN A 215 -2.12 23.38 -11.48
CA ASN A 215 -3.13 22.35 -11.20
C ASN A 215 -4.58 22.87 -11.07
N ASP A 216 -4.88 24.08 -11.55
CA ASP A 216 -6.25 24.58 -11.75
C ASP A 216 -6.76 24.15 -13.13
N LEU A 217 -7.25 22.92 -13.20
CA LEU A 217 -7.68 22.31 -14.45
C LEU A 217 -8.96 22.94 -15.04
N ASN A 218 -9.78 23.59 -14.21
CA ASN A 218 -11.03 24.19 -14.66
C ASN A 218 -10.77 25.51 -15.39
N GLU A 219 -9.93 26.39 -14.85
CA GLU A 219 -9.51 27.58 -15.58
C GLU A 219 -8.65 27.19 -16.80
N ALA A 220 -7.77 26.19 -16.69
CA ALA A 220 -7.03 25.68 -17.84
C ALA A 220 -7.97 25.22 -18.98
N LEU A 221 -9.04 24.50 -18.64
CA LEU A 221 -10.06 24.04 -19.59
C LEU A 221 -10.77 25.20 -20.28
N LYS A 222 -11.17 26.23 -19.54
CA LYS A 222 -11.84 27.42 -20.08
C LYS A 222 -10.99 28.13 -21.14
N TYR A 223 -9.71 28.38 -20.84
CA TYR A 223 -8.82 29.08 -21.77
C TYR A 223 -8.42 28.21 -22.96
N ILE A 224 -8.17 26.91 -22.78
CA ILE A 224 -7.84 26.03 -23.91
C ILE A 224 -9.02 25.86 -24.87
N GLU A 225 -10.26 25.92 -24.37
CA GLU A 225 -11.46 25.87 -25.20
C GLU A 225 -11.58 27.08 -26.12
N ILE A 226 -11.21 28.28 -25.65
CA ILE A 226 -11.16 29.50 -26.48
C ILE A 226 -10.15 29.32 -27.61
N SER A 227 -8.91 28.93 -27.29
CA SER A 227 -7.86 28.65 -28.29
C SER A 227 -8.32 27.59 -29.30
N TYR A 228 -8.91 26.49 -28.82
CA TYR A 228 -9.36 25.40 -29.66
C TYR A 228 -10.48 25.83 -30.62
N ASN A 229 -11.46 26.59 -30.13
CA ASN A 229 -12.58 27.07 -30.93
C ASN A 229 -12.12 28.04 -32.02
N LYS A 230 -11.16 28.92 -31.73
CA LYS A 230 -10.56 29.83 -32.71
C LYS A 230 -9.65 29.12 -33.72
N ALA A 231 -8.93 28.07 -33.29
CA ALA A 231 -8.10 27.24 -34.15
C ALA A 231 -8.91 26.25 -35.01
N LYS A 232 -10.23 26.13 -34.81
CA LYS A 232 -11.09 25.19 -35.51
C LYS A 232 -11.04 25.44 -37.02
N GLY A 233 -10.69 24.41 -37.78
CA GLY A 233 -10.51 24.49 -39.25
C GLY A 233 -9.06 24.56 -39.72
N GLN A 234 -8.12 24.86 -38.81
CA GLN A 234 -6.68 24.95 -39.06
C GLN A 234 -5.88 24.23 -37.95
N LEU A 235 -6.45 23.16 -37.40
CA LEU A 235 -5.87 22.41 -36.28
C LEU A 235 -4.58 21.67 -36.65
N ASP A 236 -4.27 21.53 -37.93
CA ASP A 236 -2.97 21.09 -38.43
C ASP A 236 -1.84 22.05 -38.00
N ASN A 237 -2.08 23.35 -38.08
CA ASN A 237 -1.14 24.40 -37.64
C ASN A 237 -1.11 24.56 -36.11
N PHE A 238 -2.20 24.18 -35.43
CA PHE A 238 -2.40 24.38 -33.99
C PHE A 238 -2.59 23.07 -33.22
N ILE A 239 -1.92 22.01 -33.67
CA ILE A 239 -2.08 20.66 -33.10
C ILE A 239 -1.72 20.62 -31.59
N TYR A 240 -0.86 21.52 -31.13
CA TYR A 240 -0.49 21.70 -29.71
C TYR A 240 -1.65 22.18 -28.83
N VAL A 241 -2.58 22.95 -29.40
CA VAL A 241 -3.81 23.34 -28.72
C VAL A 241 -4.70 22.13 -28.51
N LEU A 242 -4.86 21.29 -29.54
CA LEU A 242 -5.68 20.09 -29.45
C LEU A 242 -5.08 19.05 -28.50
N ASP A 243 -3.76 18.85 -28.54
CA ASP A 243 -3.08 17.95 -27.61
C ASP A 243 -3.25 18.41 -26.16
N LYS A 244 -3.00 19.69 -25.86
CA LYS A 244 -3.20 20.24 -24.52
C LYS A 244 -4.64 20.14 -24.05
N TYR A 245 -5.61 20.36 -24.94
CA TYR A 245 -7.02 20.18 -24.61
C TYR A 245 -7.33 18.71 -24.27
N CYS A 246 -6.82 17.76 -25.05
CA CYS A 246 -6.95 16.33 -24.75
C CYS A 246 -6.30 15.99 -23.40
N PHE A 247 -5.11 16.53 -23.12
CA PHE A 247 -4.42 16.31 -21.85
C PHE A 247 -5.20 16.84 -20.64
N ILE A 248 -5.76 18.05 -20.73
CA ILE A 248 -6.60 18.63 -19.66
C ILE A 248 -7.86 17.78 -19.43
N LEU A 249 -8.56 17.39 -20.49
CA LEU A 249 -9.73 16.50 -20.38
C LEU A 249 -9.37 15.14 -19.78
N TYR A 250 -8.21 14.60 -20.11
CA TYR A 250 -7.67 13.38 -19.51
C TYR A 250 -7.43 13.55 -18.00
N LYS A 251 -6.77 14.63 -17.57
CA LYS A 251 -6.54 14.92 -16.14
C LYS A 251 -7.85 15.13 -15.37
N LEU A 252 -8.85 15.76 -16.00
CA LEU A 252 -10.19 15.93 -15.45
C LEU A 252 -11.02 14.62 -15.45
N LYS A 253 -10.53 13.55 -16.08
CA LYS A 253 -11.23 12.26 -16.27
C LYS A 253 -12.52 12.39 -17.09
N GLU A 254 -12.61 13.41 -17.94
CA GLU A 254 -13.72 13.69 -18.85
C GLU A 254 -13.64 12.84 -20.14
N TYR A 255 -13.59 11.52 -19.95
CA TYR A 255 -13.27 10.56 -21.02
C TYR A 255 -14.27 10.57 -22.18
N SER A 256 -15.55 10.82 -21.91
CA SER A 256 -16.61 10.89 -22.93
C SER A 256 -16.39 12.07 -23.89
N SER A 257 -15.95 13.21 -23.36
CA SER A 257 -15.64 14.43 -24.13
C SER A 257 -14.27 14.35 -24.82
N LEU A 258 -13.32 13.64 -24.20
CA LEU A 258 -11.96 13.43 -24.70
C LEU A 258 -11.92 12.62 -26.00
N ILE A 259 -12.65 11.50 -26.07
CA ILE A 259 -12.56 10.55 -27.21
C ILE A 259 -12.87 11.23 -28.57
N PRO A 260 -13.94 12.03 -28.73
CA PRO A 260 -14.20 12.76 -29.97
C PRO A 260 -13.05 13.71 -30.38
N LYS A 261 -12.43 14.41 -29.42
CA LYS A 261 -11.31 15.34 -29.68
C LYS A 261 -10.09 14.59 -30.20
N ILE A 262 -9.75 13.47 -29.57
CA ILE A 262 -8.67 12.60 -30.04
C ILE A 262 -8.95 12.09 -31.45
N LYS A 263 -10.17 11.60 -31.72
CA LYS A 263 -10.54 11.08 -33.05
C LYS A 263 -10.45 12.16 -34.13
N GLN A 264 -10.74 13.42 -33.79
CA GLN A 264 -10.53 14.55 -34.68
C GLN A 264 -9.03 14.79 -34.91
N GLY A 265 -8.21 14.78 -33.85
CA GLY A 265 -6.75 14.93 -33.96
C GLY A 265 -6.09 13.88 -34.83
N ILE A 266 -6.51 12.62 -34.72
CA ILE A 266 -6.02 11.50 -35.55
C ILE A 266 -6.31 11.72 -37.04
N LYS A 267 -7.33 12.51 -37.43
CA LYS A 267 -7.57 12.85 -38.84
C LYS A 267 -6.48 13.76 -39.40
N TYR A 268 -5.93 14.65 -38.59
CA TYR A 268 -4.85 15.57 -38.96
C TYR A 268 -3.47 14.90 -38.81
N ARG A 269 -3.25 14.20 -37.71
CA ARG A 269 -1.97 13.56 -37.36
C ARG A 269 -2.19 12.14 -36.83
N LYS A 270 -2.08 11.17 -37.74
CA LYS A 270 -2.29 9.73 -37.45
C LYS A 270 -1.16 9.10 -36.64
N ASP A 271 0.02 9.70 -36.67
CA ASP A 271 1.25 9.21 -36.06
C ASP A 271 1.51 9.80 -34.67
N PHE A 272 0.58 10.62 -34.15
CA PHE A 272 0.75 11.28 -32.87
C PHE A 272 0.49 10.31 -31.71
N LEU A 273 1.55 10.01 -30.95
CA LEU A 273 1.58 8.94 -29.95
C LEU A 273 0.60 9.17 -28.80
N ASP A 274 0.56 10.40 -28.26
CA ASP A 274 -0.21 10.77 -27.06
C ASP A 274 -1.71 10.54 -27.25
N PHE A 275 -2.23 10.72 -28.47
CA PHE A 275 -3.62 10.40 -28.81
C PHE A 275 -3.97 8.94 -28.54
N TYR A 276 -3.09 7.99 -28.86
CA TYR A 276 -3.37 6.57 -28.63
C TYR A 276 -3.22 6.18 -27.17
N PHE A 277 -2.34 6.86 -26.43
CA PHE A 277 -2.25 6.72 -24.98
C PHE A 277 -3.56 7.18 -24.33
N TYR A 278 -3.98 8.42 -24.55
CA TYR A 278 -5.21 8.98 -23.97
C TYR A 278 -6.44 8.17 -24.38
N LEU A 279 -6.49 7.68 -25.62
CA LEU A 279 -7.60 6.86 -26.11
C LEU A 279 -7.67 5.50 -25.39
N GLY A 280 -6.52 4.87 -25.16
CA GLY A 280 -6.42 3.62 -24.42
C GLY A 280 -6.89 3.78 -22.97
N GLU A 281 -6.39 4.81 -22.30
CA GLU A 281 -6.77 5.14 -20.93
C GLU A 281 -8.27 5.47 -20.82
N ALA A 282 -8.80 6.31 -21.72
CA ALA A 282 -10.21 6.66 -21.75
C ALA A 282 -11.11 5.44 -21.95
N TYR A 283 -10.80 4.57 -22.91
CA TYR A 283 -11.57 3.35 -23.14
C TYR A 283 -11.47 2.36 -21.99
N TYR A 284 -10.29 2.22 -21.38
CA TYR A 284 -10.09 1.36 -20.22
C TYR A 284 -10.97 1.80 -19.04
N ASN A 285 -10.94 3.10 -18.71
CA ASN A 285 -11.72 3.67 -17.61
C ASN A 285 -13.23 3.65 -17.87
N LEU A 286 -13.67 3.71 -19.13
CA LEU A 286 -15.07 3.53 -19.53
C LEU A 286 -15.51 2.07 -19.64
N GLY A 287 -14.65 1.10 -19.32
CA GLY A 287 -14.95 -0.33 -19.40
C GLY A 287 -15.01 -0.89 -20.84
N LYS A 288 -14.64 -0.11 -21.85
CA LYS A 288 -14.63 -0.49 -23.27
C LYS A 288 -13.33 -1.23 -23.62
N LYS A 289 -13.19 -2.45 -23.08
CA LYS A 289 -11.93 -3.22 -23.09
C LYS A 289 -11.35 -3.48 -24.48
N ASP A 290 -12.19 -3.86 -25.45
CA ASP A 290 -11.69 -4.19 -26.80
C ASP A 290 -11.16 -2.96 -27.55
N ASP A 291 -11.79 -1.81 -27.34
CA ASP A 291 -11.32 -0.54 -27.90
C ASP A 291 -10.04 -0.06 -27.19
N ALA A 292 -9.93 -0.27 -25.87
CA ALA A 292 -8.69 -0.02 -25.13
C ALA A 292 -7.53 -0.87 -25.67
N ILE A 293 -7.75 -2.16 -25.91
CA ILE A 293 -6.74 -3.06 -26.50
C ILE A 293 -6.27 -2.53 -27.87
N LYS A 294 -7.20 -2.11 -28.74
CA LYS A 294 -6.86 -1.55 -30.06
C LYS A 294 -6.02 -0.27 -29.92
N ALA A 295 -6.40 0.61 -29.00
CA ALA A 295 -5.70 1.87 -28.76
C ALA A 295 -4.29 1.64 -28.19
N TYR A 296 -4.14 0.80 -27.16
CA TYR A 296 -2.82 0.47 -26.60
C TYR A 296 -1.90 -0.23 -27.61
N LYS A 297 -2.42 -1.13 -28.45
CA LYS A 297 -1.65 -1.71 -29.55
C LYS A 297 -1.17 -0.66 -30.55
N LYS A 298 -2.02 0.32 -30.88
CA LYS A 298 -1.63 1.43 -31.76
C LYS A 298 -0.59 2.33 -31.11
N TYR A 299 -0.71 2.60 -29.82
CA TYR A 299 0.33 3.29 -29.05
C TYR A 299 1.67 2.55 -29.16
N LEU A 300 1.71 1.24 -28.85
CA LEU A 300 2.95 0.45 -28.92
C LEU A 300 3.54 0.40 -30.34
N TYR A 301 2.69 0.36 -31.36
CA TYR A 301 3.12 0.41 -32.77
C TYR A 301 3.86 1.71 -33.10
N TYR A 302 3.30 2.87 -32.74
CA TYR A 302 3.93 4.16 -32.99
C TYR A 302 5.13 4.41 -32.09
N PHE A 303 5.09 3.92 -30.84
CA PHE A 303 6.23 3.98 -29.93
C PHE A 303 7.45 3.29 -30.53
N ASN A 304 7.29 2.08 -31.07
CA ASN A 304 8.38 1.33 -31.69
C ASN A 304 8.92 2.04 -32.95
N LYS A 305 8.04 2.58 -33.80
CA LYS A 305 8.46 3.38 -34.97
C LYS A 305 9.27 4.63 -34.59
N LEU A 306 8.89 5.32 -33.52
CA LEU A 306 9.65 6.46 -32.99
C LEU A 306 11.00 6.02 -32.42
N LYS A 307 11.08 4.86 -31.77
CA LYS A 307 12.34 4.28 -31.26
C LYS A 307 13.30 3.90 -32.39
N GLU A 308 12.77 3.41 -33.51
CA GLU A 308 13.54 2.99 -34.69
C GLU A 308 13.88 4.16 -35.65
N ASN A 309 13.59 5.41 -35.27
CA ASN A 309 13.75 6.61 -36.10
C ASN A 309 13.00 6.53 -37.45
N LEU A 310 11.92 5.76 -37.53
CA LEU A 310 11.08 5.63 -38.72
C LEU A 310 10.00 6.72 -38.82
N LEU A 311 9.94 7.62 -37.84
CA LEU A 311 9.04 8.77 -37.79
C LEU A 311 9.83 9.98 -37.30
N THR A 312 9.63 11.12 -37.96
CA THR A 312 10.18 12.40 -37.49
C THR A 312 9.38 12.85 -36.26
N PRO A 313 10.00 13.06 -35.08
CA PRO A 313 9.31 13.61 -33.93
C PRO A 313 8.67 14.94 -34.28
N CYS A 314 7.48 15.20 -33.75
CA CYS A 314 6.85 16.50 -33.93
C CYS A 314 7.65 17.54 -33.13
N THR A 315 8.36 18.44 -33.81
CA THR A 315 9.22 19.46 -33.17
C THR A 315 8.41 20.51 -32.40
N THR A 316 7.12 20.64 -32.70
CA THR A 316 6.20 21.58 -32.03
C THR A 316 5.45 20.98 -30.83
N LEU A 317 5.64 19.68 -30.54
CA LEU A 317 4.88 18.98 -29.51
C LEU A 317 5.81 18.16 -28.64
N SER A 318 5.67 18.32 -27.34
CA SER A 318 6.20 17.31 -26.45
C SER A 318 5.39 16.05 -26.48
N ILE A 319 6.08 14.93 -26.69
CA ILE A 319 5.50 13.61 -26.50
C ILE A 319 5.59 13.31 -25.00
N LEU A 320 4.56 13.72 -24.24
CA LEU A 320 4.50 13.55 -22.79
C LEU A 320 4.47 12.07 -22.42
N THR A 321 3.90 11.24 -23.29
CA THR A 321 3.58 9.85 -22.98
C THR A 321 4.67 8.85 -23.34
N ARG A 322 5.83 9.30 -23.85
CA ARG A 322 6.93 8.40 -24.25
C ARG A 322 7.45 7.55 -23.07
N GLY A 323 7.45 8.09 -21.85
CA GLY A 323 7.84 7.34 -20.65
C GLY A 323 6.83 6.30 -20.17
N HIS A 324 5.62 6.24 -20.74
CA HIS A 324 4.51 5.44 -20.20
C HIS A 324 4.38 4.03 -20.80
N LYS A 325 5.34 3.58 -21.62
CA LYS A 325 5.28 2.26 -22.29
C LYS A 325 4.96 1.12 -21.33
N ASP A 326 5.65 1.04 -20.19
CA ASP A 326 5.49 -0.05 -19.24
C ASP A 326 4.10 -0.03 -18.57
N ASN A 327 3.58 1.16 -18.26
CA ASN A 327 2.22 1.35 -17.76
C ASN A 327 1.18 0.90 -18.80
N VAL A 328 1.41 1.23 -20.08
CA VAL A 328 0.55 0.78 -21.19
C VAL A 328 0.58 -0.74 -21.35
N LEU A 329 1.76 -1.36 -21.25
CA LEU A 329 1.89 -2.82 -21.31
C LEU A 329 1.14 -3.49 -20.14
N TYR A 330 1.27 -2.96 -18.93
CA TYR A 330 0.51 -3.44 -17.78
C TYR A 330 -1.01 -3.29 -17.97
N ASN A 331 -1.49 -2.11 -18.40
CA ASN A 331 -2.92 -1.87 -18.65
C ASN A 331 -3.46 -2.76 -19.78
N LEU A 332 -2.67 -2.99 -20.83
CA LEU A 332 -3.01 -3.94 -21.89
C LEU A 332 -3.08 -5.39 -21.37
N ALA A 333 -2.15 -5.81 -20.51
CA ALA A 333 -2.20 -7.12 -19.87
C ALA A 333 -3.45 -7.28 -18.99
N LEU A 334 -3.84 -6.23 -18.25
CA LEU A 334 -5.10 -6.20 -17.49
C LEU A 334 -6.33 -6.36 -18.38
N CYS A 335 -6.36 -5.68 -19.54
CA CYS A 335 -7.43 -5.87 -20.51
C CYS A 335 -7.51 -7.33 -20.99
N TYR A 336 -6.38 -7.94 -21.33
CA TYR A 336 -6.33 -9.33 -21.76
C TYR A 336 -6.78 -10.31 -20.67
N TYR A 337 -6.30 -10.11 -19.44
CA TYR A 337 -6.72 -10.92 -18.28
C TYR A 337 -8.23 -10.82 -18.06
N LYS A 338 -8.79 -9.60 -18.09
CA LYS A 338 -10.23 -9.36 -17.94
C LYS A 338 -11.08 -9.94 -19.09
N ASN A 339 -10.47 -10.25 -20.24
CA ASN A 339 -11.08 -10.95 -21.37
C ASN A 339 -10.77 -12.47 -21.36
N LYS A 340 -10.15 -12.99 -20.29
CA LYS A 340 -9.72 -14.40 -20.15
C LYS A 340 -8.69 -14.85 -21.19
N CYS A 341 -7.99 -13.91 -21.84
CA CYS A 341 -6.89 -14.18 -22.76
C CYS A 341 -5.57 -14.28 -21.99
N TYR A 342 -5.43 -15.29 -21.13
CA TYR A 342 -4.33 -15.38 -20.15
C TYR A 342 -2.93 -15.46 -20.80
N GLN A 343 -2.77 -16.18 -21.91
CA GLN A 343 -1.48 -16.24 -22.64
C GLN A 343 -1.06 -14.86 -23.15
N ASN A 344 -2.00 -14.10 -23.74
CA ASN A 344 -1.74 -12.75 -24.21
C ASN A 344 -1.46 -11.79 -23.04
N ALA A 345 -2.17 -11.94 -21.92
CA ALA A 345 -1.93 -11.14 -20.72
C ALA A 345 -0.49 -11.35 -20.20
N LEU A 346 -0.09 -12.61 -20.05
CA LEU A 346 1.25 -12.97 -19.59
C LEU A 346 2.33 -12.51 -20.57
N ALA A 347 2.18 -12.80 -21.87
CA ALA A 347 3.13 -12.38 -22.89
C ALA A 347 3.25 -10.84 -23.00
N THR A 348 2.23 -10.10 -22.60
CA THR A 348 2.26 -8.62 -22.60
C THR A 348 2.95 -8.07 -21.36
N ILE A 349 2.61 -8.54 -20.17
CA ILE A 349 3.22 -8.04 -18.93
C ILE A 349 4.71 -8.36 -18.85
N MET A 350 5.15 -9.49 -19.40
CA MET A 350 6.57 -9.85 -19.48
C MET A 350 7.41 -8.97 -20.43
N LYS A 351 6.78 -8.03 -21.16
CA LYS A 351 7.49 -7.02 -21.98
C LYS A 351 7.80 -5.73 -21.22
N VAL A 352 7.31 -5.61 -19.98
CA VAL A 352 7.62 -4.47 -19.09
C VAL A 352 9.11 -4.50 -18.77
N GLU A 353 9.79 -3.38 -18.98
CA GLU A 353 11.25 -3.27 -18.76
C GLU A 353 11.58 -2.90 -17.31
N ASN A 354 10.70 -2.15 -16.63
CA ASN A 354 10.82 -1.77 -15.23
C ASN A 354 10.61 -3.00 -14.31
N LYS A 355 11.71 -3.46 -13.70
CA LYS A 355 11.72 -4.60 -12.77
C LYS A 355 10.98 -4.33 -11.46
N ASP A 356 11.03 -3.11 -10.93
CA ASP A 356 10.32 -2.75 -9.70
C ASP A 356 8.80 -2.79 -9.94
N LEU A 357 8.34 -2.31 -11.10
CA LEU A 357 6.94 -2.44 -11.48
C LEU A 357 6.52 -3.91 -11.60
N LEU A 358 7.33 -4.77 -12.23
CA LEU A 358 7.05 -6.21 -12.29
C LEU A 358 6.96 -6.84 -10.90
N LYS A 359 7.90 -6.50 -10.01
CA LYS A 359 7.93 -6.95 -8.63
C LYS A 359 6.66 -6.56 -7.87
N ASP A 360 6.21 -5.32 -8.02
CA ASP A 360 4.93 -4.85 -7.45
C ASP A 360 3.71 -5.57 -8.04
N LYS A 361 3.83 -6.12 -9.27
CA LYS A 361 2.75 -6.85 -9.95
C LYS A 361 2.91 -8.37 -9.90
N THR A 362 3.82 -8.92 -9.11
CA THR A 362 4.06 -10.37 -8.97
C THR A 362 2.78 -11.15 -8.70
N PHE A 363 1.96 -10.66 -7.77
CA PHE A 363 0.69 -11.32 -7.45
C PHE A 363 -0.26 -11.37 -8.65
N PHE A 364 -0.33 -10.29 -9.44
CA PHE A 364 -1.15 -10.27 -10.66
C PHE A 364 -0.63 -11.24 -11.72
N ILE A 365 0.68 -11.36 -11.89
CA ILE A 365 1.30 -12.34 -12.79
C ILE A 365 0.95 -13.77 -12.35
N LEU A 366 1.05 -14.07 -11.04
CA LEU A 366 0.63 -15.34 -10.47
C LEU A 366 -0.84 -15.66 -10.77
N LYS A 367 -1.75 -14.69 -10.61
CA LYS A 367 -3.17 -14.88 -10.95
C LYS A 367 -3.38 -15.24 -12.42
N ILE A 368 -2.67 -14.57 -13.35
CA ILE A 368 -2.74 -14.89 -14.78
C ILE A 368 -2.31 -16.34 -15.02
N ILE A 369 -1.22 -16.78 -14.39
CA ILE A 369 -0.67 -18.13 -14.55
C ILE A 369 -1.62 -19.19 -13.99
N VAL A 370 -2.12 -18.99 -12.77
CA VAL A 370 -3.01 -19.93 -12.07
C VAL A 370 -4.35 -20.06 -12.80
N GLU A 371 -5.03 -18.96 -13.09
CA GLU A 371 -6.34 -18.99 -13.76
C GLU A 371 -6.23 -19.47 -15.22
N GLY A 372 -5.13 -19.13 -15.89
CA GLY A 372 -4.82 -19.59 -17.25
C GLY A 372 -4.24 -21.00 -17.34
N LYS A 373 -3.94 -21.65 -16.21
CA LYS A 373 -3.22 -22.93 -16.12
C LYS A 373 -1.92 -22.95 -16.92
N LEU A 374 -1.18 -21.85 -16.90
CA LEU A 374 0.07 -21.66 -17.65
C LEU A 374 1.28 -22.16 -16.83
N TRP A 375 1.22 -23.39 -16.30
CA TRP A 375 2.17 -23.87 -15.29
C TRP A 375 3.65 -23.84 -15.73
N ASN A 376 3.92 -24.08 -17.01
CA ASN A 376 5.28 -24.00 -17.57
C ASN A 376 5.91 -22.60 -17.45
N GLU A 377 5.10 -21.59 -17.15
CA GLU A 377 5.51 -20.20 -17.04
C GLU A 377 5.65 -19.73 -15.59
N ILE A 378 5.37 -20.60 -14.61
CA ILE A 378 5.35 -20.23 -13.18
C ILE A 378 6.71 -19.74 -12.70
N GLY A 379 7.82 -20.26 -13.24
CA GLY A 379 9.17 -19.80 -12.91
C GLY A 379 9.43 -18.33 -13.28
N LYS A 380 8.58 -17.70 -14.12
CA LYS A 380 8.72 -16.26 -14.46
C LYS A 380 8.49 -15.33 -13.27
N ILE A 381 7.86 -15.80 -12.19
CA ILE A 381 7.67 -15.00 -10.98
C ILE A 381 8.76 -15.22 -9.93
N ASP A 382 9.66 -16.20 -10.13
CA ASP A 382 10.64 -16.62 -9.13
C ASP A 382 11.50 -15.46 -8.61
N ASP A 383 12.06 -14.67 -9.53
CA ASP A 383 12.92 -13.53 -9.21
C ASP A 383 12.20 -12.39 -8.47
N PHE A 384 10.87 -12.45 -8.42
CA PHE A 384 10.03 -11.42 -7.80
C PHE A 384 9.37 -11.88 -6.51
N VAL A 385 9.53 -13.15 -6.10
CA VAL A 385 9.04 -13.65 -4.80
C VAL A 385 9.99 -13.21 -3.69
N ASP A 386 9.48 -12.46 -2.72
CA ASP A 386 10.27 -11.97 -1.59
C ASP A 386 9.46 -11.87 -0.29
N LYS A 387 10.11 -11.42 0.79
CA LYS A 387 9.50 -11.32 2.13
C LYS A 387 8.22 -10.46 2.17
N LEU A 388 8.02 -9.51 1.24
CA LEU A 388 6.87 -8.60 1.22
C LEU A 388 5.63 -9.25 0.58
N ASN A 389 5.81 -10.12 -0.41
CA ASN A 389 4.71 -10.75 -1.14
C ASN A 389 4.54 -12.26 -0.86
N TYR A 390 5.46 -12.85 -0.09
CA TYR A 390 5.49 -14.28 0.23
C TYR A 390 4.17 -14.83 0.79
N GLU A 391 3.62 -14.20 1.84
CA GLU A 391 2.37 -14.67 2.49
C GLU A 391 1.19 -14.62 1.52
N THR A 392 1.12 -13.58 0.69
CA THR A 392 0.07 -13.41 -0.32
C THR A 392 0.14 -14.52 -1.37
N ILE A 393 1.35 -14.84 -1.84
CA ILE A 393 1.59 -15.93 -2.81
C ILE A 393 1.25 -17.28 -2.18
N LEU A 394 1.76 -17.56 -0.98
CA LEU A 394 1.49 -18.78 -0.21
C LEU A 394 -0.01 -18.99 -0.02
N THR A 395 -0.72 -17.97 0.47
CA THR A 395 -2.16 -18.03 0.73
C THR A 395 -2.94 -18.30 -0.54
N TYR A 396 -2.57 -17.64 -1.64
CA TYR A 396 -3.24 -17.82 -2.93
C TYR A 396 -3.00 -19.21 -3.50
N ILE A 397 -1.77 -19.72 -3.46
CA ILE A 397 -1.44 -21.09 -3.88
C ILE A 397 -2.20 -22.11 -3.03
N HIS A 398 -2.26 -21.91 -1.71
CA HIS A 398 -3.01 -22.76 -0.80
C HIS A 398 -4.50 -22.86 -1.16
N LYS A 399 -5.15 -21.70 -1.44
CA LYS A 399 -6.59 -21.61 -1.68
C LYS A 399 -6.99 -22.02 -3.10
N GLU A 400 -6.25 -21.57 -4.12
CA GLU A 400 -6.73 -21.61 -5.52
C GLU A 400 -6.13 -22.73 -6.37
N VAL A 401 -4.94 -23.24 -6.03
CA VAL A 401 -4.28 -24.28 -6.85
C VAL A 401 -4.78 -25.67 -6.45
N SER A 402 -5.11 -26.52 -7.42
CA SER A 402 -5.61 -27.88 -7.11
C SER A 402 -4.50 -28.79 -6.59
N LEU A 403 -4.83 -29.83 -5.82
CA LEU A 403 -3.84 -30.81 -5.34
C LEU A 403 -3.11 -31.51 -6.50
N LYS A 404 -3.82 -31.76 -7.61
CA LYS A 404 -3.25 -32.34 -8.83
C LYS A 404 -2.23 -31.40 -9.48
N ASP A 405 -2.54 -30.11 -9.57
CA ASP A 405 -1.62 -29.12 -10.15
C ASP A 405 -0.40 -28.92 -9.23
N LEU A 406 -0.59 -28.90 -7.90
CA LEU A 406 0.50 -28.84 -6.93
C LEU A 406 1.48 -30.01 -7.06
N GLU A 407 1.00 -31.21 -7.37
CA GLU A 407 1.88 -32.36 -7.63
C GLU A 407 2.74 -32.18 -8.87
N ILE A 408 2.20 -31.54 -9.92
CA ILE A 408 2.96 -31.24 -11.14
C ILE A 408 4.00 -30.18 -10.82
N LEU A 409 3.59 -29.10 -10.16
CA LEU A 409 4.45 -27.97 -9.80
C LEU A 409 5.58 -28.37 -8.85
N SER A 410 5.34 -29.29 -7.90
CA SER A 410 6.36 -29.74 -6.94
C SER A 410 7.51 -30.52 -7.59
N LYS A 411 7.36 -30.94 -8.85
CA LYS A 411 8.37 -31.63 -9.66
C LYS A 411 9.10 -30.70 -10.64
N MET A 412 8.71 -29.42 -10.71
CA MET A 412 9.35 -28.43 -11.57
C MET A 412 10.65 -27.90 -10.95
N ASP A 413 11.58 -27.49 -11.80
CA ASP A 413 12.79 -26.77 -11.39
C ASP A 413 12.43 -25.29 -11.17
N LEU A 414 12.37 -24.88 -9.90
CA LEU A 414 11.94 -23.56 -9.44
C LEU A 414 12.95 -23.01 -8.43
N ASN A 415 13.05 -21.68 -8.34
CA ASN A 415 13.88 -21.03 -7.33
C ASN A 415 13.41 -21.38 -5.90
N LYS A 416 14.33 -21.23 -4.94
CA LYS A 416 14.22 -21.69 -3.56
C LYS A 416 12.90 -21.26 -2.90
N GLU A 417 12.53 -19.98 -2.96
CA GLU A 417 11.34 -19.46 -2.27
C GLU A 417 10.03 -20.02 -2.83
N LEU A 418 9.83 -19.98 -4.15
CA LEU A 418 8.60 -20.49 -4.76
C LEU A 418 8.51 -22.01 -4.64
N ARG A 419 9.63 -22.71 -4.80
CA ARG A 419 9.73 -24.15 -4.59
C ARG A 419 9.33 -24.53 -3.17
N GLU A 420 9.83 -23.81 -2.16
CA GLU A 420 9.46 -24.01 -0.76
C GLU A 420 7.95 -23.84 -0.54
N ILE A 421 7.35 -22.77 -1.09
CA ILE A 421 5.89 -22.55 -1.00
C ILE A 421 5.13 -23.73 -1.60
N ILE A 422 5.44 -24.11 -2.84
CA ILE A 422 4.71 -25.15 -3.57
C ILE A 422 4.89 -26.51 -2.89
N PHE A 423 6.12 -26.86 -2.52
CA PHE A 423 6.41 -28.12 -1.83
C PHE A 423 5.66 -28.21 -0.51
N LEU A 424 5.69 -27.14 0.29
CA LEU A 424 5.02 -27.12 1.58
C LEU A 424 3.50 -27.27 1.44
N VAL A 425 2.88 -26.49 0.56
CA VAL A 425 1.42 -26.55 0.32
C VAL A 425 1.03 -27.94 -0.20
N TYR A 426 1.82 -28.51 -1.13
CA TYR A 426 1.60 -29.85 -1.65
C TYR A 426 1.67 -30.90 -0.55
N SER A 427 2.78 -30.96 0.18
CA SER A 427 3.04 -31.94 1.24
C SER A 427 1.98 -31.88 2.33
N PHE A 428 1.63 -30.68 2.78
CA PHE A 428 0.62 -30.49 3.80
C PHE A 428 -0.78 -30.92 3.31
N ARG A 429 -1.20 -30.52 2.10
CA ARG A 429 -2.52 -30.88 1.57
C ARG A 429 -2.64 -32.36 1.23
N LYS A 430 -1.54 -33.03 0.89
CA LYS A 430 -1.51 -34.46 0.58
C LYS A 430 -1.55 -35.32 1.84
N ASN A 431 -0.73 -34.99 2.84
CA ASN A 431 -0.48 -35.86 3.99
C ASN A 431 -1.22 -35.41 5.26
N GLY A 432 -1.74 -34.17 5.30
CA GLY A 432 -2.30 -33.55 6.51
C GLY A 432 -1.26 -33.26 7.60
N LYS A 433 0.04 -33.41 7.28
CA LYS A 433 1.17 -33.22 8.20
C LYS A 433 2.31 -32.49 7.51
N LEU A 434 3.12 -31.83 8.31
CA LEU A 434 4.37 -31.20 7.89
C LEU A 434 5.54 -32.15 8.12
N GLU A 435 6.53 -32.10 7.22
CA GLU A 435 7.83 -32.75 7.43
C GLU A 435 8.63 -31.99 8.52
N PRO A 436 9.48 -32.67 9.32
CA PRO A 436 10.26 -32.02 10.38
C PRO A 436 11.05 -30.80 9.92
N ASP A 437 11.72 -30.89 8.76
CA ASP A 437 12.47 -29.76 8.19
C ASP A 437 11.57 -28.58 7.82
N SER A 438 10.35 -28.86 7.35
CA SER A 438 9.37 -27.82 7.03
C SER A 438 8.93 -27.04 8.28
N ILE A 439 8.79 -27.73 9.42
CA ILE A 439 8.41 -27.11 10.70
C ILE A 439 9.49 -26.11 11.15
N ILE A 440 10.77 -26.50 11.05
CA ILE A 440 11.91 -25.65 11.40
C ILE A 440 11.94 -24.40 10.51
N ILE A 441 11.81 -24.58 9.18
CA ILE A 441 11.80 -23.48 8.21
C ILE A 441 10.65 -22.51 8.50
N ILE A 442 9.44 -23.02 8.75
CA ILE A 442 8.28 -22.18 9.07
C ILE A 442 8.54 -21.37 10.35
N LYS A 443 9.00 -22.02 11.42
CA LYS A 443 9.27 -21.35 12.70
C LYS A 443 10.32 -20.26 12.56
N ASP A 444 11.43 -20.56 11.87
CA ASP A 444 12.49 -19.57 11.61
C ASP A 444 11.96 -18.36 10.84
N ARG A 445 11.15 -18.58 9.80
CA ARG A 445 10.50 -17.49 9.05
C ARG A 445 9.57 -16.66 9.94
N ILE A 446 8.73 -17.30 10.77
CA ILE A 446 7.84 -16.60 11.71
C ILE A 446 8.66 -15.72 12.68
N LEU A 447 9.78 -16.21 13.20
CA LEU A 447 10.63 -15.48 14.13
C LEU A 447 11.36 -14.29 13.48
N GLN A 448 11.80 -14.45 12.24
CA GLN A 448 12.50 -13.39 11.50
C GLN A 448 11.56 -12.32 10.92
N SER A 449 10.26 -12.61 10.83
CA SER A 449 9.28 -11.74 10.17
C SER A 449 8.57 -10.81 11.15
N LYS A 450 8.33 -9.58 10.68
CA LYS A 450 7.44 -8.62 11.35
C LYS A 450 5.97 -8.80 10.94
N ILE A 451 5.69 -9.70 10.00
CA ILE A 451 4.36 -9.97 9.44
C ILE A 451 3.89 -11.36 9.91
N PRO A 452 2.63 -11.51 10.38
CA PRO A 452 2.08 -12.81 10.74
C PRO A 452 1.86 -13.67 9.48
N TYR A 453 2.61 -14.77 9.36
CA TYR A 453 2.40 -15.78 8.30
C TYR A 453 1.19 -16.67 8.65
N PHE A 454 -0.03 -16.20 8.39
CA PHE A 454 -1.26 -16.88 8.80
C PHE A 454 -1.39 -18.30 8.26
N THR A 455 -1.08 -18.51 6.98
CA THR A 455 -1.17 -19.86 6.37
C THR A 455 -0.19 -20.83 7.02
N TYR A 456 1.00 -20.36 7.42
CA TYR A 456 1.98 -21.15 8.15
C TYR A 456 1.55 -21.49 9.56
N VAL A 457 1.00 -20.53 10.30
CA VAL A 457 0.49 -20.81 11.66
C VAL A 457 -0.67 -21.82 11.58
N TYR A 458 -1.54 -21.70 10.57
CA TYR A 458 -2.58 -22.70 10.31
C TYR A 458 -1.98 -24.11 10.11
N TYR A 459 -0.93 -24.25 9.30
CA TYR A 459 -0.29 -25.56 9.08
C TYR A 459 0.37 -26.12 10.33
N LEU A 460 1.10 -25.30 11.09
CA LEU A 460 1.73 -25.72 12.36
C LEU A 460 0.67 -26.23 13.35
N LEU A 461 -0.36 -25.42 13.62
CA LEU A 461 -1.38 -25.77 14.59
C LEU A 461 -2.22 -26.98 14.14
N LYS A 462 -2.44 -27.17 12.84
CA LYS A 462 -3.13 -28.36 12.33
C LYS A 462 -2.25 -29.61 12.32
N HIS A 463 -0.92 -29.46 12.23
CA HIS A 463 0.03 -30.56 12.34
C HIS A 463 0.11 -31.11 13.77
N ASP A 464 0.38 -30.24 14.75
CA ASP A 464 0.41 -30.58 16.17
C ASP A 464 -0.01 -29.39 17.02
N ILE A 465 -1.31 -29.28 17.25
CA ILE A 465 -1.87 -28.15 17.99
C ILE A 465 -1.32 -28.03 19.42
N ILE A 466 -0.91 -29.13 20.05
CA ILE A 466 -0.52 -29.11 21.46
C ILE A 466 0.87 -28.50 21.58
N GLU A 467 1.83 -29.06 20.85
CA GLU A 467 3.21 -28.60 20.91
C GLU A 467 3.36 -27.21 20.31
N GLU A 468 2.69 -26.94 19.20
CA GLU A 468 2.78 -25.64 18.53
C GLU A 468 2.08 -24.53 19.32
N SER A 469 1.03 -24.84 20.09
CA SER A 469 0.44 -23.86 21.01
C SER A 469 1.41 -23.41 22.10
N ARG A 470 2.28 -24.30 22.60
CA ARG A 470 3.31 -23.91 23.59
C ARG A 470 4.32 -22.94 22.98
N PHE A 471 4.74 -23.18 21.74
CA PHE A 471 5.59 -22.26 21.00
C PHE A 471 4.94 -20.86 20.90
N PHE A 472 3.69 -20.76 20.45
CA PHE A 472 3.04 -19.45 20.29
C PHE A 472 2.71 -18.75 21.62
N VAL A 473 2.37 -19.48 22.68
CA VAL A 473 2.17 -18.89 24.01
C VAL A 473 3.46 -18.26 24.54
N SER A 474 4.61 -18.90 24.32
CA SER A 474 5.92 -18.35 24.69
C SER A 474 6.24 -17.01 24.00
N TYR A 475 5.63 -16.77 22.83
CA TYR A 475 5.77 -15.53 22.06
C TYR A 475 4.81 -14.41 22.49
N GLY A 476 3.84 -14.73 23.35
CA GLY A 476 2.92 -13.79 24.00
C GLY A 476 1.45 -14.20 23.90
N LYS A 477 0.78 -14.32 25.06
CA LYS A 477 -0.64 -14.70 25.20
C LYS A 477 -1.58 -13.94 24.25
N SER A 478 -1.54 -12.61 24.27
CA SER A 478 -2.43 -11.78 23.45
C SER A 478 -2.16 -11.91 21.94
N LYS A 479 -0.90 -12.13 21.54
CA LYS A 479 -0.57 -12.37 20.14
C LYS A 479 -1.15 -13.70 19.67
N PHE A 480 -0.98 -14.76 20.47
CA PHE A 480 -1.53 -16.07 20.14
C PHE A 480 -3.06 -16.06 20.08
N GLU A 481 -3.73 -15.40 21.03
CA GLU A 481 -5.18 -15.21 21.02
C GLU A 481 -5.66 -14.57 19.70
N ASN A 482 -5.02 -13.46 19.29
CA ASN A 482 -5.36 -12.78 18.04
C ASN A 482 -5.13 -13.66 16.81
N ILE A 483 -4.08 -14.48 16.81
CA ILE A 483 -3.82 -15.44 15.74
C ILE A 483 -4.96 -16.46 15.66
N LEU A 484 -5.32 -17.09 16.79
CA LEU A 484 -6.39 -18.09 16.80
C LEU A 484 -7.74 -17.49 16.38
N LEU A 485 -8.06 -16.26 16.82
CA LEU A 485 -9.27 -15.54 16.40
C LEU A 485 -9.31 -15.31 14.89
N SER A 486 -8.20 -14.88 14.30
CA SER A 486 -8.08 -14.72 12.85
C SER A 486 -8.24 -16.05 12.13
N LEU A 487 -7.61 -17.13 12.61
CA LEU A 487 -7.75 -18.47 12.02
C LEU A 487 -9.19 -18.99 12.10
N CYS A 488 -9.90 -18.82 13.20
CA CYS A 488 -11.31 -19.20 13.34
C CYS A 488 -12.26 -18.43 12.40
N ARG A 489 -11.88 -17.21 12.00
CA ARG A 489 -12.62 -16.40 11.02
C ARG A 489 -12.32 -16.84 9.60
N GLU A 490 -11.05 -17.01 9.26
CA GLU A 490 -10.57 -17.34 7.91
C GLU A 490 -10.79 -18.80 7.50
N TYR A 491 -10.60 -19.75 8.43
CA TYR A 491 -10.66 -21.19 8.18
C TYR A 491 -11.89 -21.80 8.85
N PHE A 492 -12.84 -22.28 8.03
CA PHE A 492 -14.10 -22.82 8.53
C PHE A 492 -13.92 -24.02 9.46
N ASP A 493 -12.98 -24.92 9.14
CA ASP A 493 -12.68 -26.14 9.91
C ASP A 493 -11.98 -25.88 11.24
N PHE A 494 -11.36 -24.71 11.41
CA PHE A 494 -10.45 -24.46 12.53
C PHE A 494 -11.14 -24.44 13.90
N ASN A 495 -12.41 -24.08 13.97
CA ASN A 495 -13.19 -24.19 15.22
C ASN A 495 -13.32 -25.65 15.69
N GLY A 496 -13.46 -26.59 14.74
CA GLY A 496 -13.47 -28.02 15.05
C GLY A 496 -12.10 -28.50 15.58
N ILE A 497 -11.03 -28.02 14.97
CA ILE A 497 -9.65 -28.31 15.39
C ILE A 497 -9.41 -27.85 16.84
N LEU A 498 -9.82 -26.63 17.20
CA LEU A 498 -9.69 -26.13 18.58
C LEU A 498 -10.51 -26.96 19.58
N LEU A 499 -11.73 -27.35 19.22
CA LEU A 499 -12.57 -28.20 20.08
C LEU A 499 -11.93 -29.57 20.33
N GLU A 500 -11.36 -30.21 19.31
CA GLU A 500 -10.66 -31.47 19.47
C GLU A 500 -9.39 -31.31 20.31
N ALA A 501 -8.66 -30.20 20.14
CA ALA A 501 -7.49 -29.88 20.95
C ALA A 501 -7.85 -29.75 22.43
N LEU A 502 -8.94 -29.06 22.76
CA LEU A 502 -9.43 -28.90 24.13
C LEU A 502 -9.81 -30.23 24.80
N LYS A 503 -10.12 -31.29 24.05
CA LYS A 503 -10.34 -32.62 24.63
C LYS A 503 -9.02 -33.34 24.95
N LYS A 504 -7.96 -33.05 24.19
CA LYS A 504 -6.66 -33.72 24.31
C LYS A 504 -5.72 -33.04 25.31
N ILE A 505 -5.77 -31.71 25.43
CA ILE A 505 -4.90 -30.95 26.32
C ILE A 505 -5.45 -31.04 27.74
N LYS A 506 -4.80 -31.84 28.59
CA LYS A 506 -5.15 -31.93 30.01
C LYS A 506 -4.65 -30.67 30.76
N PRO A 507 -5.39 -30.12 31.73
CA PRO A 507 -4.96 -28.98 32.56
C PRO A 507 -4.00 -29.43 33.69
N ASP A 508 -3.00 -30.24 33.34
CA ASP A 508 -2.02 -30.86 34.24
C ASP A 508 -0.88 -29.92 34.67
N ASN A 509 -0.67 -28.83 33.95
CA ASN A 509 0.30 -27.79 34.27
C ASN A 509 -0.23 -26.40 33.90
N PHE A 510 0.39 -25.36 34.47
CA PHE A 510 -0.06 -23.98 34.30
C PHE A 510 -0.04 -23.51 32.85
N THR A 511 0.96 -23.90 32.05
CA THR A 511 1.03 -23.55 30.62
C THR A 511 -0.13 -24.15 29.83
N ASN A 512 -0.47 -25.41 30.09
CA ASN A 512 -1.62 -26.06 29.46
C ASN A 512 -2.94 -25.38 29.84
N VAL A 513 -3.11 -24.96 31.10
CA VAL A 513 -4.26 -24.17 31.54
C VAL A 513 -4.34 -22.85 30.74
N ILE A 514 -3.24 -22.11 30.59
CA ILE A 514 -3.22 -20.88 29.79
C ILE A 514 -3.59 -21.15 28.32
N ILE A 515 -3.06 -22.20 27.70
CA ILE A 515 -3.41 -22.58 26.31
C ILE A 515 -4.91 -22.85 26.19
N ARG A 516 -5.46 -23.65 27.12
CA ARG A 516 -6.89 -23.98 27.15
C ARG A 516 -7.76 -22.73 27.30
N ILE A 517 -7.41 -21.82 28.21
CA ILE A 517 -8.10 -20.53 28.39
C ILE A 517 -8.14 -19.73 27.07
N ILE A 518 -7.00 -19.62 26.37
CA ILE A 518 -6.92 -18.89 25.10
C ILE A 518 -7.82 -19.55 24.03
N MET A 519 -7.79 -20.89 23.92
CA MET A 519 -8.62 -21.63 22.96
C MET A 519 -10.12 -21.51 23.27
N GLN A 520 -10.52 -21.65 24.53
CA GLN A 520 -11.90 -21.50 24.99
C GLN A 520 -12.41 -20.09 24.69
N LYS A 521 -11.64 -19.07 25.06
CA LYS A 521 -11.96 -17.66 24.76
C LYS A 521 -12.14 -17.44 23.26
N THR A 522 -11.21 -17.95 22.45
CA THR A 522 -11.27 -17.84 20.99
C THR A 522 -12.58 -18.43 20.45
N LEU A 523 -12.95 -19.63 20.89
CA LEU A 523 -14.17 -20.31 20.47
C LEU A 523 -15.45 -19.57 20.91
N LEU A 524 -15.44 -18.99 22.11
CA LEU A 524 -16.56 -18.19 22.61
C LEU A 524 -16.74 -16.90 21.79
N LEU A 525 -15.65 -16.26 21.40
CA LEU A 525 -15.67 -15.03 20.61
C LEU A 525 -15.89 -15.27 19.10
N SER A 526 -15.55 -16.45 18.59
CA SER A 526 -15.77 -16.79 17.17
C SER A 526 -17.26 -17.03 16.83
N GLY A 527 -18.08 -17.40 17.82
CA GLY A 527 -19.54 -17.45 17.72
C GLY A 527 -20.13 -18.64 16.94
N LYS A 528 -19.35 -19.67 16.62
CA LYS A 528 -19.75 -20.78 15.71
C LYS A 528 -20.16 -22.11 16.40
N LEU A 529 -20.37 -22.13 17.72
CA LEU A 529 -20.71 -23.37 18.47
C LEU A 529 -22.22 -23.62 18.61
N PRO A 530 -22.71 -24.86 18.82
CA PRO A 530 -24.09 -25.11 19.26
C PRO A 530 -24.40 -24.50 20.63
N LEU A 531 -25.65 -24.08 20.89
CA LEU A 531 -26.06 -23.35 22.10
C LEU A 531 -25.73 -24.12 23.40
N ASP A 532 -25.96 -25.44 23.41
CA ASP A 532 -25.78 -26.26 24.61
C ASP A 532 -24.29 -26.39 24.99
N LYS A 533 -23.43 -26.50 23.98
CA LYS A 533 -21.96 -26.56 24.15
C LYS A 533 -21.34 -25.21 24.53
N ARG A 534 -21.99 -24.11 24.16
CA ARG A 534 -21.54 -22.74 24.48
C ARG A 534 -21.55 -22.47 25.98
N LYS A 535 -22.58 -22.95 26.68
CA LYS A 535 -22.73 -22.74 28.12
C LYS A 535 -21.65 -23.48 28.91
N GLU A 536 -21.50 -24.77 28.63
CA GLU A 536 -20.47 -25.60 29.27
C GLU A 536 -19.07 -25.00 29.07
N LEU A 537 -18.73 -24.70 27.81
CA LEU A 537 -17.46 -24.07 27.47
C LEU A 537 -17.25 -22.72 28.17
N PHE A 538 -18.31 -21.91 28.28
CA PHE A 538 -18.25 -20.63 28.98
C PHE A 538 -17.97 -20.83 30.48
N LEU A 539 -18.66 -21.76 31.14
CA LEU A 539 -18.42 -22.05 32.56
C LEU A 539 -17.02 -22.61 32.79
N THR A 540 -16.52 -23.48 31.92
CA THR A 540 -15.14 -24.00 32.00
C THR A 540 -14.13 -22.86 31.83
N TYR A 541 -14.38 -21.95 30.88
CA TYR A 541 -13.58 -20.74 30.70
C TYR A 541 -13.52 -19.87 31.95
N ILE A 542 -14.66 -19.64 32.62
CA ILE A 542 -14.68 -18.87 33.87
C ILE A 542 -13.87 -19.60 34.96
N ALA A 543 -14.04 -20.92 35.11
CA ALA A 543 -13.37 -21.70 36.13
C ALA A 543 -11.85 -21.71 35.96
N GLU A 544 -11.36 -22.07 34.77
CA GLU A 544 -9.93 -22.11 34.46
C GLU A 544 -9.30 -20.71 34.53
N SER A 545 -10.00 -19.68 34.06
CA SER A 545 -9.52 -18.29 34.17
C SER A 545 -9.42 -17.84 35.62
N TYR A 546 -10.41 -18.14 36.46
CA TYR A 546 -10.37 -17.81 37.88
C TYR A 546 -9.24 -18.56 38.60
N TYR A 547 -9.06 -19.85 38.30
CA TYR A 547 -7.91 -20.62 38.79
C TYR A 547 -6.57 -19.97 38.38
N SER A 548 -6.44 -19.52 37.13
CA SER A 548 -5.25 -18.81 36.67
C SER A 548 -5.01 -17.52 37.45
N ILE A 549 -6.05 -16.74 37.75
CA ILE A 549 -5.96 -15.52 38.56
C ILE A 549 -5.46 -15.85 39.98
N LEU A 550 -5.99 -16.91 40.60
CA LEU A 550 -5.58 -17.35 41.94
C LEU A 550 -4.12 -17.81 42.02
N LYS A 551 -3.59 -18.43 40.95
CA LYS A 551 -2.18 -18.83 40.87
C LYS A 551 -1.24 -17.66 40.56
N THR A 552 -1.74 -16.64 39.86
CA THR A 552 -0.93 -15.50 39.42
C THR A 552 -0.83 -14.41 40.49
N TYR A 553 -1.94 -14.10 41.16
CA TYR A 553 -2.05 -12.96 42.06
C TYR A 553 -2.25 -13.40 43.51
N ASN A 554 -1.68 -12.63 44.44
CA ASN A 554 -1.98 -12.81 45.85
C ASN A 554 -3.36 -12.24 46.22
N LYS A 555 -3.81 -12.56 47.44
CA LYS A 555 -5.13 -12.17 47.95
C LYS A 555 -5.37 -10.65 47.92
N HIS A 556 -4.38 -9.85 48.33
CA HIS A 556 -4.49 -8.40 48.40
C HIS A 556 -4.64 -7.74 47.03
N VAL A 557 -4.08 -8.35 45.98
CA VAL A 557 -4.27 -7.85 44.62
C VAL A 557 -5.72 -8.08 44.16
N ILE A 558 -6.29 -9.25 44.46
CA ILE A 558 -7.64 -9.60 44.02
C ILE A 558 -8.72 -8.81 44.79
N GLU A 559 -8.53 -8.61 46.10
CA GLU A 559 -9.54 -8.02 46.97
C GLU A 559 -9.40 -6.50 47.13
N ASP A 560 -8.17 -5.99 47.24
CA ASP A 560 -7.91 -4.59 47.63
C ASP A 560 -7.31 -3.74 46.49
N ASN A 561 -6.76 -4.37 45.43
CA ASN A 561 -6.06 -3.68 44.33
C ASN A 561 -6.51 -4.19 42.94
N ASP A 562 -7.83 -4.30 42.74
CA ASP A 562 -8.44 -4.83 41.50
C ASP A 562 -8.08 -4.03 40.23
N TRP A 563 -7.56 -2.80 40.38
CA TRP A 563 -7.01 -1.98 39.29
C TRP A 563 -5.79 -2.64 38.61
N MET A 564 -5.08 -3.53 39.30
CA MET A 564 -3.97 -4.31 38.73
C MET A 564 -4.45 -5.45 37.81
N LEU A 565 -5.71 -5.87 37.95
CA LEU A 565 -6.32 -6.86 37.07
C LEU A 565 -6.71 -6.20 35.73
N SER A 566 -6.67 -6.97 34.65
CA SER A 566 -7.30 -6.54 33.39
C SER A 566 -8.83 -6.41 33.55
N SER A 567 -9.48 -5.70 32.60
CA SER A 567 -10.94 -5.60 32.59
C SER A 567 -11.63 -6.98 32.54
N GLU A 568 -11.04 -7.90 31.79
CA GLU A 568 -11.51 -9.27 31.68
C GLU A 568 -11.32 -10.04 32.98
N GLU A 569 -10.15 -9.96 33.63
CA GLU A 569 -9.93 -10.62 34.93
C GLU A 569 -10.86 -10.09 36.02
N ARG A 570 -11.12 -8.77 36.07
CA ARG A 570 -12.14 -8.19 36.96
C ARG A 570 -13.53 -8.75 36.68
N PHE A 571 -13.89 -8.91 35.41
CA PHE A 571 -15.14 -9.54 35.01
C PHE A 571 -15.22 -11.00 35.49
N ILE A 572 -14.16 -11.79 35.30
CA ILE A 572 -14.09 -13.19 35.77
C ILE A 572 -14.27 -13.26 37.29
N VAL A 573 -13.55 -12.45 38.07
CA VAL A 573 -13.65 -12.42 39.55
C VAL A 573 -15.07 -12.07 40.00
N LYS A 574 -15.67 -11.03 39.41
CA LYS A 574 -17.03 -10.60 39.77
C LYS A 574 -18.09 -11.61 39.37
N LEU A 575 -17.95 -12.26 38.21
CA LEU A 575 -18.86 -13.32 37.76
C LEU A 575 -18.75 -14.55 38.64
N LYS A 576 -17.55 -15.00 38.98
CA LYS A 576 -17.36 -16.08 39.95
C LYS A 576 -17.99 -15.73 41.30
N GLY A 577 -17.77 -14.52 41.81
CA GLY A 577 -18.36 -14.05 43.07
C GLY A 577 -19.90 -13.99 43.05
N THR A 578 -20.49 -13.91 41.87
CA THR A 578 -21.93 -14.07 41.67
C THR A 578 -22.34 -15.53 41.62
N LEU A 579 -21.62 -16.37 40.85
CA LEU A 579 -21.92 -17.80 40.70
C LEU A 579 -21.92 -18.56 42.04
N GLN A 580 -21.05 -18.21 43.00
CA GLN A 580 -21.07 -18.84 44.34
C GLN A 580 -22.41 -18.69 45.07
N LYS A 581 -23.18 -17.64 44.76
CA LYS A 581 -24.50 -17.40 45.36
C LYS A 581 -25.60 -18.25 44.72
N LYS A 582 -25.34 -18.92 43.58
CA LYS A 582 -26.35 -19.59 42.76
C LYS A 582 -27.20 -20.60 43.54
N TYR A 583 -26.54 -21.39 44.39
CA TYR A 583 -27.19 -22.45 45.17
C TYR A 583 -27.43 -22.04 46.63
N GLU A 584 -26.77 -20.98 47.12
CA GLU A 584 -26.94 -20.45 48.48
C GLU A 584 -28.09 -19.44 48.58
N ASN A 585 -28.21 -18.49 47.64
CA ASN A 585 -29.21 -17.44 47.64
C ASN A 585 -29.62 -17.07 46.20
N SER A 586 -30.66 -17.75 45.70
CA SER A 586 -31.12 -17.61 44.31
C SER A 586 -31.60 -16.19 43.96
N ILE A 587 -32.18 -15.47 44.93
CA ILE A 587 -32.66 -14.09 44.74
C ILE A 587 -31.47 -13.15 44.57
N GLU A 588 -30.48 -13.24 45.45
CA GLU A 588 -29.27 -12.41 45.39
C GLU A 588 -28.41 -12.74 44.16
N TYR A 589 -28.37 -14.01 43.75
CA TYR A 589 -27.76 -14.44 42.49
C TYR A 589 -28.42 -13.75 41.29
N ILE A 590 -29.76 -13.80 41.16
CA ILE A 590 -30.49 -13.18 40.04
C ILE A 590 -30.27 -11.66 40.01
N LYS A 591 -30.21 -11.01 41.18
CA LYS A 591 -29.90 -9.58 41.27
C LYS A 591 -28.48 -9.28 40.81
N SER A 592 -27.50 -9.99 41.36
CA SER A 592 -26.07 -9.77 41.09
C SER A 592 -25.70 -10.08 39.63
N ILE A 593 -26.26 -11.14 39.03
CA ILE A 593 -25.93 -11.53 37.65
C ILE A 593 -26.49 -10.54 36.61
N LYS A 594 -27.61 -9.87 36.91
CA LYS A 594 -28.15 -8.79 36.06
C LYS A 594 -27.24 -7.56 36.05
N GLU A 595 -26.59 -7.26 37.17
CA GLU A 595 -25.62 -6.16 37.27
C GLU A 595 -24.34 -6.44 36.46
N ILE A 596 -23.99 -7.72 36.26
CA ILE A 596 -22.83 -8.12 35.45
C ILE A 596 -23.02 -7.87 33.96
N LEU A 597 -24.26 -7.86 33.45
CA LEU A 597 -24.57 -7.63 32.03
C LEU A 597 -24.01 -6.30 31.48
N GLN A 598 -23.70 -5.35 32.36
CA GLN A 598 -23.19 -4.02 32.00
C GLN A 598 -21.66 -3.94 31.92
N ILE A 599 -20.94 -4.99 32.33
CA ILE A 599 -19.49 -4.93 32.57
C ILE A 599 -18.69 -5.35 31.34
N GLU A 600 -19.01 -6.50 30.74
CA GLU A 600 -18.31 -7.01 29.57
C GLU A 600 -19.30 -7.44 28.48
N LYS A 601 -19.42 -6.59 27.46
CA LYS A 601 -20.42 -6.76 26.38
C LYS A 601 -20.17 -8.02 25.56
N SER A 602 -18.91 -8.47 25.49
CA SER A 602 -18.50 -9.64 24.71
C SER A 602 -19.18 -10.95 25.19
N TYR A 603 -19.64 -11.01 26.45
CA TYR A 603 -20.24 -12.21 27.05
C TYR A 603 -21.73 -12.12 27.37
N VAL A 604 -22.42 -11.05 26.96
CA VAL A 604 -23.84 -10.79 27.29
C VAL A 604 -24.76 -11.97 26.96
N ASN A 605 -24.58 -12.59 25.80
CA ASN A 605 -25.42 -13.73 25.39
C ASN A 605 -25.21 -14.96 26.28
N TYR A 606 -24.00 -15.17 26.81
CA TYR A 606 -23.72 -16.27 27.73
C TYR A 606 -24.29 -16.00 29.13
N ILE A 607 -24.21 -14.75 29.61
CA ILE A 607 -24.80 -14.35 30.89
C ILE A 607 -26.33 -14.50 30.86
N LYS A 608 -26.98 -14.16 29.75
CA LYS A 608 -28.43 -14.37 29.57
C LYS A 608 -28.83 -15.84 29.71
N LEU A 609 -28.06 -16.76 29.11
CA LEU A 609 -28.30 -18.20 29.25
C LEU A 609 -28.23 -18.65 30.73
N LEU A 610 -27.31 -18.11 31.52
CA LEU A 610 -27.21 -18.42 32.95
C LEU A 610 -28.37 -17.86 33.79
N ILE A 611 -29.04 -16.81 33.33
CA ILE A 611 -30.23 -16.21 33.98
C ILE A 611 -31.48 -17.06 33.72
N GLU A 612 -31.65 -17.54 32.49
CA GLU A 612 -32.85 -18.28 32.08
C GLU A 612 -33.02 -19.60 32.84
N GLU A 613 -31.93 -20.30 33.12
CA GLU A 613 -31.91 -21.58 33.86
C GLU A 613 -32.31 -21.45 35.34
N GLN A 614 -31.96 -20.33 35.98
CA GLN A 614 -32.15 -20.18 37.43
C GLN A 614 -33.62 -20.14 37.86
N LYS A 615 -34.55 -19.86 36.93
CA LYS A 615 -35.99 -19.80 37.22
C LYS A 615 -36.59 -21.13 37.73
N GLN A 616 -35.82 -22.21 37.75
CA GLN A 616 -36.25 -23.56 38.13
C GLN A 616 -35.81 -24.02 39.52
N TYR A 617 -35.06 -23.23 40.30
CA TYR A 617 -34.51 -23.67 41.60
C TYR A 617 -34.79 -22.71 42.76
N THR A 618 -35.40 -23.25 43.84
CA THR A 618 -35.51 -22.62 45.16
C THR A 618 -34.68 -23.41 46.16
N ALA A 619 -33.76 -22.71 46.85
CA ALA A 619 -32.96 -23.33 47.91
C ALA A 619 -33.87 -23.82 49.06
N ASN A 620 -33.62 -25.02 49.55
CA ASN A 620 -34.34 -25.59 50.70
C ASN A 620 -33.40 -25.58 51.92
N ASP A 621 -33.47 -24.50 52.71
CA ASP A 621 -32.59 -24.25 53.85
C ASP A 621 -32.72 -25.31 54.96
N GLU A 622 -33.89 -25.94 55.08
CA GLU A 622 -34.14 -27.03 56.03
C GLU A 622 -33.30 -28.27 55.70
N ILE A 623 -33.13 -28.60 54.41
CA ILE A 623 -32.30 -29.73 53.98
C ILE A 623 -30.81 -29.44 54.20
N ARG A 624 -30.38 -28.19 53.98
CA ARG A 624 -28.98 -27.78 54.15
C ARG A 624 -28.50 -27.92 55.60
N ALA A 625 -29.40 -27.82 56.58
CA ALA A 625 -29.07 -27.98 58.01
C ALA A 625 -28.51 -29.38 58.37
N PHE A 626 -28.85 -30.42 57.60
CA PHE A 626 -28.40 -31.80 57.84
C PHE A 626 -27.05 -32.15 57.18
N ILE A 627 -26.51 -31.27 56.34
CA ILE A 627 -25.26 -31.52 55.59
C ILE A 627 -24.06 -31.85 56.51
N PRO A 628 -23.84 -31.16 57.66
CA PRO A 628 -22.71 -31.49 58.53
C PRO A 628 -22.77 -32.93 59.08
N GLU A 629 -23.96 -33.42 59.41
CA GLU A 629 -24.16 -34.81 59.87
C GLU A 629 -23.89 -35.80 58.73
N LEU A 630 -24.38 -35.47 57.53
CA LEU A 630 -24.13 -36.26 56.32
C LEU A 630 -22.63 -36.37 56.01
N VAL A 631 -21.88 -35.26 56.08
CA VAL A 631 -20.42 -35.23 55.89
C VAL A 631 -19.71 -36.13 56.89
N ASN A 632 -20.09 -36.09 58.18
CA ASN A 632 -19.52 -36.96 59.21
C ASN A 632 -19.80 -38.44 58.93
N SER A 633 -21.03 -38.78 58.50
CA SER A 633 -21.40 -40.15 58.11
C SER A 633 -20.57 -40.65 56.93
N ILE A 634 -20.41 -39.82 55.89
CA ILE A 634 -19.59 -40.12 54.71
C ILE A 634 -18.13 -40.35 55.10
N GLN A 635 -17.57 -39.53 55.97
CA GLN A 635 -16.21 -39.72 56.48
C GLN A 635 -16.07 -41.05 57.24
N GLY A 636 -17.08 -41.44 58.02
CA GLY A 636 -17.15 -42.76 58.66
C GLY A 636 -17.13 -43.92 57.66
N LEU A 637 -17.85 -43.80 56.54
CA LEU A 637 -17.84 -44.78 55.45
C LEU A 637 -16.46 -44.85 54.77
N ILE A 638 -15.83 -43.70 54.50
CA ILE A 638 -14.48 -43.62 53.90
C ILE A 638 -13.43 -44.26 54.81
N ASN A 639 -13.49 -43.99 56.12
CA ASN A 639 -12.60 -44.59 57.12
C ASN A 639 -12.80 -46.10 57.25
N SER A 640 -13.99 -46.59 56.91
CA SER A 640 -14.32 -48.02 56.86
C SER A 640 -14.08 -48.65 55.48
N GLU A 641 -13.39 -47.95 54.57
CA GLU A 641 -13.09 -48.35 53.19
C GLU A 641 -14.31 -48.61 52.29
N LYS A 642 -15.50 -48.14 52.68
CA LYS A 642 -16.76 -48.28 51.93
C LYS A 642 -16.93 -47.15 50.91
N TYR A 643 -15.99 -47.05 49.96
CA TYR A 643 -15.90 -45.90 49.05
C TYR A 643 -17.10 -45.75 48.10
N GLN A 644 -17.66 -46.85 47.61
CA GLN A 644 -18.82 -46.79 46.71
C GLN A 644 -20.10 -46.36 47.45
N GLU A 645 -20.31 -46.83 48.68
CA GLU A 645 -21.41 -46.39 49.55
C GLU A 645 -21.26 -44.88 49.83
N ALA A 646 -20.05 -44.43 50.20
CA ALA A 646 -19.76 -43.01 50.40
C ALA A 646 -20.06 -42.17 49.14
N TYR A 647 -19.66 -42.64 47.95
CA TYR A 647 -19.93 -41.95 46.68
C TYR A 647 -21.43 -41.85 46.37
N ASN A 648 -22.19 -42.92 46.59
CA ASN A 648 -23.64 -42.93 46.38
C ASN A 648 -24.34 -41.95 47.33
N THR A 649 -23.99 -41.99 48.63
CA THR A 649 -24.54 -41.07 49.64
C THR A 649 -24.23 -39.60 49.34
N ILE A 650 -23.03 -39.31 48.81
CA ILE A 650 -22.69 -37.95 48.34
C ILE A 650 -23.60 -37.52 47.19
N ASN A 651 -23.86 -38.39 46.19
CA ASN A 651 -24.71 -38.05 45.06
C ASN A 651 -26.16 -37.80 45.48
N GLU A 652 -26.70 -38.64 46.38
CA GLU A 652 -28.04 -38.44 46.95
C GLU A 652 -28.16 -37.10 47.67
N GLY A 653 -27.14 -36.73 48.47
CA GLY A 653 -27.10 -35.42 49.13
C GLY A 653 -27.05 -34.26 48.13
N LEU A 654 -26.20 -34.37 47.10
CA LEU A 654 -26.07 -33.34 46.06
C LEU A 654 -27.31 -33.25 45.16
N ASP A 655 -28.08 -34.31 44.96
CA ASP A 655 -29.33 -34.25 44.21
C ASP A 655 -30.35 -33.33 44.88
N LEU A 656 -30.34 -33.27 46.21
CA LEU A 656 -31.22 -32.43 47.02
C LEU A 656 -30.75 -30.97 47.09
N VAL A 657 -29.46 -30.73 47.39
CA VAL A 657 -28.94 -29.36 47.62
C VAL A 657 -28.27 -28.73 46.39
N LYS A 658 -28.10 -29.49 45.31
CA LYS A 658 -27.40 -29.19 44.04
C LYS A 658 -25.91 -28.89 44.16
N PHE A 659 -25.48 -28.23 45.22
CA PHE A 659 -24.08 -27.98 45.51
C PHE A 659 -23.86 -27.78 47.02
N ASP A 660 -22.88 -28.50 47.55
CA ASP A 660 -22.23 -28.23 48.83
C ASP A 660 -20.72 -28.39 48.66
N PHE A 661 -19.94 -27.46 49.23
CA PHE A 661 -18.50 -27.44 49.03
C PHE A 661 -17.79 -28.67 49.60
N ASP A 662 -18.15 -29.06 50.83
CA ASP A 662 -17.42 -30.12 51.54
C ASP A 662 -17.77 -31.49 50.93
N LEU A 663 -19.04 -31.71 50.55
CA LEU A 663 -19.46 -32.89 49.78
C LEU A 663 -18.75 -32.98 48.43
N MET A 664 -18.61 -31.86 47.70
CA MET A 664 -17.95 -31.84 46.40
C MET A 664 -16.45 -32.12 46.50
N VAL A 665 -15.75 -31.60 47.51
CA VAL A 665 -14.32 -31.91 47.73
C VAL A 665 -14.10 -33.40 48.03
N ILE A 666 -14.99 -34.00 48.82
CA ILE A 666 -14.94 -35.45 49.09
C ILE A 666 -15.24 -36.23 47.80
N LYS A 667 -16.28 -35.83 47.04
CA LYS A 667 -16.61 -36.42 45.74
C LYS A 667 -15.43 -36.41 44.79
N TYR A 668 -14.76 -35.27 44.66
CA TYR A 668 -13.58 -35.10 43.83
C TYR A 668 -12.47 -36.09 44.22
N SER A 669 -12.18 -36.21 45.51
CA SER A 669 -11.16 -37.13 46.03
C SER A 669 -11.49 -38.59 45.73
N LEU A 670 -12.77 -38.98 45.82
CA LEU A 670 -13.24 -40.33 45.47
C LEU A 670 -13.17 -40.59 43.96
N LEU A 671 -13.56 -39.62 43.14
CA LEU A 671 -13.49 -39.73 41.67
C LEU A 671 -12.04 -39.93 41.19
N LEU A 672 -11.08 -39.20 41.78
CA LEU A 672 -9.67 -39.44 41.54
C LEU A 672 -9.25 -40.87 41.94
N LYS A 673 -9.72 -41.34 43.10
CA LYS A 673 -9.45 -42.71 43.57
C LYS A 673 -10.04 -43.79 42.65
N PHE A 674 -11.16 -43.51 42.01
CA PHE A 674 -11.81 -44.41 41.04
C PHE A 674 -11.24 -44.30 39.61
N ASN A 675 -10.29 -43.39 39.36
CA ASN A 675 -9.80 -43.04 38.03
C ASN A 675 -10.90 -42.52 37.07
N TYR A 676 -11.91 -41.84 37.61
CA TYR A 676 -12.99 -41.20 36.83
C TYR A 676 -12.57 -39.77 36.48
N GLU A 677 -11.67 -39.66 35.50
CA GLU A 677 -11.00 -38.40 35.16
C GLU A 677 -11.97 -37.30 34.69
N GLU A 678 -12.90 -37.60 33.77
CA GLU A 678 -13.83 -36.61 33.21
C GLU A 678 -14.77 -36.07 34.30
N GLU A 679 -15.36 -36.96 35.09
CA GLU A 679 -16.23 -36.62 36.20
C GLU A 679 -15.48 -35.84 37.29
N SER A 680 -14.21 -36.17 37.56
CA SER A 680 -13.39 -35.44 38.52
C SER A 680 -13.14 -34.00 38.06
N MET A 681 -12.95 -33.77 36.77
CA MET A 681 -12.75 -32.44 36.20
C MET A 681 -14.03 -31.60 36.25
N CYS A 682 -15.19 -32.19 35.94
CA CYS A 682 -16.49 -31.54 36.12
C CYS A 682 -16.72 -31.16 37.58
N CYS A 683 -16.40 -32.07 38.50
CA CYS A 683 -16.51 -31.83 39.94
C CYS A 683 -15.59 -30.68 40.40
N LEU A 684 -14.34 -30.66 39.93
CA LEU A 684 -13.38 -29.60 40.21
C LEU A 684 -13.86 -28.24 39.68
N GLN A 685 -14.40 -28.20 38.47
CA GLN A 685 -14.98 -27.01 37.87
C GLN A 685 -16.10 -26.44 38.75
N ASP A 686 -17.02 -27.28 39.22
CA ASP A 686 -18.12 -26.86 40.10
C ASP A 686 -17.61 -26.36 41.45
N ILE A 687 -16.60 -27.00 42.04
CA ILE A 687 -15.93 -26.53 43.27
C ILE A 687 -15.40 -25.10 43.08
N ILE A 688 -14.73 -24.83 41.96
CA ILE A 688 -14.14 -23.53 41.66
C ILE A 688 -15.22 -22.46 41.42
N LEU A 689 -16.27 -22.79 40.66
CA LEU A 689 -17.32 -21.84 40.27
C LEU A 689 -18.26 -21.49 41.42
N TYR A 690 -18.72 -22.51 42.16
CA TYR A 690 -19.80 -22.36 43.14
C TYR A 690 -19.29 -22.33 44.58
N GLY A 691 -18.05 -22.72 44.84
CA GLY A 691 -17.45 -22.68 46.16
C GLY A 691 -17.19 -21.26 46.68
N GLN A 692 -17.35 -21.08 48.00
CA GLN A 692 -16.99 -19.84 48.66
C GLN A 692 -15.51 -19.53 48.46
N GLU A 693 -15.20 -18.28 48.13
CA GLU A 693 -13.86 -17.82 47.76
C GLU A 693 -12.76 -18.25 48.74
N LYS A 694 -12.98 -18.10 50.05
CA LYS A 694 -12.00 -18.51 51.08
C LYS A 694 -11.70 -20.03 51.02
N LYS A 695 -12.75 -20.85 50.86
CA LYS A 695 -12.62 -22.31 50.80
C LYS A 695 -11.93 -22.76 49.50
N VAL A 696 -12.30 -22.17 48.35
CA VAL A 696 -11.68 -22.45 47.04
C VAL A 696 -10.20 -22.09 47.05
N LYS A 697 -9.82 -20.91 47.55
CA LYS A 697 -8.42 -20.48 47.65
C LYS A 697 -7.60 -21.47 48.49
N LYS A 698 -8.13 -21.91 49.64
CA LYS A 698 -7.49 -22.90 50.51
C LYS A 698 -7.31 -24.24 49.76
N PHE A 699 -8.37 -24.74 49.13
CA PHE A 699 -8.35 -25.97 48.35
C PHE A 699 -7.32 -25.92 47.21
N VAL A 700 -7.29 -24.85 46.42
CA VAL A 700 -6.31 -24.69 45.32
C VAL A 700 -4.85 -24.67 45.82
N LYS A 701 -4.61 -24.17 47.04
CA LYS A 701 -3.27 -24.11 47.64
C LYS A 701 -2.84 -25.47 48.21
N GLU A 702 -3.77 -26.24 48.77
CA GLU A 702 -3.51 -27.48 49.50
C GLU A 702 -3.58 -28.73 48.62
N PHE A 703 -4.43 -28.75 47.59
CA PHE A 703 -4.75 -29.94 46.80
C PHE A 703 -4.32 -29.87 45.31
N LEU A 704 -4.04 -28.69 44.77
CA LEU A 704 -3.72 -28.48 43.34
C LEU A 704 -2.34 -27.84 43.13
N ASN A 705 -1.48 -27.89 44.15
CA ASN A 705 -0.02 -27.76 44.02
C ASN A 705 0.56 -29.16 44.02
#